data_AF-A0A8H5D1X5-F1
#
_entry.id   AF-A0A8H5D1X5-F1
#
_cell.length_a   1.000
_cell.length_b   1.000
_cell.length_c   1.000
_cell.angle_alpha   90.00
_cell.angle_beta   90.00
_cell.angle_gamma   90.00
#
_symmetry.space_group_name_H-M   'P 1'
#
loop_
_entity.id
_entity.type
_entity.pdbx_description
1 polymer ?
#
loop_
_entity_poly.entity_id
_entity_poly.type
_entity_poly.pdbx_seq_one_letter_code
_entity_poly.pdbx_strand_id
1 'polypeptide(L)'
;MMQWFSLAVLVQASFYITGAFAAFGLTESGNTYTVDTNAGLVFKVDRTNGDITSMVFNGHEAQDQGGKHSQIASGIGASCSWVRTGNSNNYIKITCTASGIIQYYVAQYNNPSIHMATYTTAEPSVGELRFIARLARSTVPNGPAAANINGGTAIEGSDVFMVSGQTRSKFYSSRQFIDDAVKGVTGSGIGVFMIVPSTGFEGSSGGPFFRDIDNQGGSVQELYFYMNSGHTQTEANRMGLHGPYALTFTTGGTPSGDIDTTFWEGLSVTGLVPKASRGVVSGHATGFPSAFANLMSVGFSNSQAQYWVRTDSSGAFTSPRMKPGTYTMTLYKVELAVASQSVSVSANVGTSSNIADAEPNRSVIWQIGDYDGTPRGFLNADKIETMHPSDSRMSNWGPITYNVGSSVGSFPMAIFKSIGPVTIRFSLSSSQIGARTLEIATTLAFAGGRPQVQVNGWTGPAPPVPNQPDSRGVTRGTWRGNNILYTVNIPSGTLVSGTNTIVINVISGSGGDGFLLLYNRDGELDTSLESSKDTSAPSLPSTSGRMPCSDPVPIIGNPVLPGVVYELSGDLSRIESRLRISVATSKDMSVISYFGVQGRDAEQQNETSTSLRDGTPEPEDINSGMSTEISQYTFPMAENLPWKLGTAGLENHTLKGYSTHTQSELREIIIPLCADSQFFELLLTALDHISAHLESVEDKFMEALKTLSTTIGESARPTSYSKFARGRSFRAWSPLKDHAGAIHVHHKSLSNSDLYVWREIFQLYMEAEIFQCIRGHDDENRSADESERRLQLFQGQVTQRWLTAKGKFKLEQSCRALETFIQLNVFILNIRKFQFANAEAVRKILKKHKRRTALSLPPVATLPPSECSPPQLALVSQVHSFSLPRILIQAITEILLPVVPHLDDYSCLICTSIAFKPIRLDCGHLFCLRCLVKMQKRGKGDCPICRSPCVLVADQSNVDWALMNFMRDWFPLEAREKLKADAKEASVEKVEELGLYPDTPCLIM
;
A
#
# COMPACT_ATOMS: atom_id res chain seq x y z
N MET A 1 -31.41 26.71 -78.52
CA MET A 1 -30.88 25.78 -79.54
C MET A 1 -29.47 25.36 -79.09
N MET A 2 -28.96 24.20 -79.52
CA MET A 2 -27.76 23.51 -79.00
C MET A 2 -26.54 24.41 -78.67
N GLN A 3 -25.92 24.24 -77.48
CA GLN A 3 -24.45 24.23 -77.24
C GLN A 3 -24.03 24.09 -75.73
N TRP A 4 -24.58 23.11 -74.99
CA TRP A 4 -24.14 22.83 -73.59
C TRP A 4 -24.02 21.32 -73.30
N PHE A 5 -23.26 20.58 -74.13
CA PHE A 5 -23.02 19.14 -73.95
C PHE A 5 -21.61 18.72 -74.43
N SER A 6 -20.58 18.97 -73.63
CA SER A 6 -19.19 18.44 -73.84
C SER A 6 -18.31 18.49 -72.57
N LEU A 7 -18.88 18.29 -71.38
CA LEU A 7 -18.11 18.29 -70.11
C LEU A 7 -18.52 17.17 -69.12
N ALA A 8 -19.05 16.06 -69.64
CA ALA A 8 -19.78 15.06 -68.85
C ALA A 8 -19.04 13.70 -68.63
N VAL A 9 -17.77 13.58 -69.00
CA VAL A 9 -17.05 12.27 -69.04
C VAL A 9 -15.84 12.20 -68.10
N LEU A 10 -15.45 13.29 -67.44
CA LEU A 10 -14.26 13.36 -66.57
C LEU A 10 -14.56 13.69 -65.09
N VAL A 11 -15.81 13.53 -64.64
CA VAL A 11 -16.25 13.75 -63.24
C VAL A 11 -16.83 12.48 -62.59
N GLN A 12 -17.06 11.40 -63.37
CA GLN A 12 -17.64 10.15 -62.88
C GLN A 12 -16.62 9.09 -62.41
N ALA A 13 -15.38 9.48 -62.14
CA ALA A 13 -14.32 8.61 -61.61
C ALA A 13 -13.96 8.90 -60.13
N SER A 14 -14.81 9.62 -59.39
CA SER A 14 -14.49 10.11 -58.04
C SER A 14 -15.59 9.88 -56.99
N PHE A 15 -16.62 9.07 -57.30
CA PHE A 15 -17.75 8.79 -56.40
C PHE A 15 -17.97 7.29 -56.08
N TYR A 16 -16.93 6.48 -56.25
CA TYR A 16 -16.85 5.12 -55.69
C TYR A 16 -15.49 4.87 -55.00
N ILE A 17 -15.07 5.79 -54.13
CA ILE A 17 -14.29 5.36 -52.97
C ILE A 17 -15.28 4.63 -52.05
N THR A 18 -15.39 3.31 -52.23
CA THR A 18 -16.01 2.45 -51.22
C THR A 18 -15.31 2.72 -49.90
N GLY A 19 -16.05 3.14 -48.87
CA GLY A 19 -15.48 3.37 -47.56
C GLY A 19 -14.74 2.12 -47.09
N ALA A 20 -13.42 2.23 -46.97
CA ALA A 20 -12.62 1.16 -46.40
C ALA A 20 -13.01 1.07 -44.91
N PHE A 21 -13.88 0.11 -44.59
CA PHE A 21 -14.17 -0.24 -43.20
C PHE A 21 -12.84 -0.53 -42.51
N ALA A 22 -12.49 0.31 -41.54
CA ALA A 22 -11.19 0.27 -40.89
C ALA A 22 -11.06 -1.04 -40.10
N ALA A 23 -10.32 -2.00 -40.66
CA ALA A 23 -10.18 -3.30 -40.05
C ALA A 23 -9.35 -3.20 -38.76
N PHE A 24 -9.80 -3.90 -37.72
CA PHE A 24 -9.15 -3.99 -36.40
C PHE A 24 -7.63 -4.09 -36.51
N GLY A 25 -6.93 -3.11 -35.92
CA GLY A 25 -5.52 -2.90 -36.15
C GLY A 25 -4.93 -1.73 -35.34
N LEU A 26 -3.60 -1.66 -35.36
CA LEU A 26 -2.82 -0.55 -34.83
C LEU A 26 -2.00 0.03 -35.99
N THR A 27 -1.96 1.35 -36.10
CA THR A 27 -1.11 2.08 -37.05
C THR A 27 -0.15 3.01 -36.30
N GLU A 28 1.10 3.07 -36.75
CA GLU A 28 2.13 3.95 -36.17
C GLU A 28 2.27 5.24 -36.98
N SER A 29 2.32 6.39 -36.32
CA SER A 29 2.61 7.68 -36.95
C SER A 29 3.38 8.58 -35.97
N GLY A 30 4.64 8.88 -36.29
CA GLY A 30 5.50 9.69 -35.41
C GLY A 30 5.72 9.02 -34.04
N ASN A 31 5.17 9.64 -32.98
CA ASN A 31 5.17 9.07 -31.62
C ASN A 31 3.85 8.34 -31.27
N THR A 32 2.87 8.31 -32.17
CA THR A 32 1.51 7.87 -31.84
C THR A 32 1.23 6.47 -32.35
N TYR A 33 0.72 5.61 -31.46
CA TYR A 33 0.00 4.39 -31.80
C TYR A 33 -1.49 4.70 -31.90
N THR A 34 -2.09 4.57 -33.08
CA THR A 34 -3.54 4.71 -33.29
C THR A 34 -4.17 3.32 -33.41
N VAL A 35 -5.11 3.00 -32.52
CA VAL A 35 -5.75 1.69 -32.39
C VAL A 35 -7.23 1.79 -32.74
N ASP A 36 -7.70 0.96 -33.68
CA ASP A 36 -9.11 0.81 -34.01
C ASP A 36 -9.62 -0.54 -33.46
N THR A 37 -10.68 -0.53 -32.64
CA THR A 37 -11.24 -1.76 -32.06
C THR A 37 -12.23 -2.50 -32.98
N ASN A 38 -12.58 -1.92 -34.14
CA ASN A 38 -13.68 -2.33 -35.03
C ASN A 38 -15.06 -2.34 -34.33
N ALA A 39 -15.20 -1.62 -33.21
CA ALA A 39 -16.45 -1.43 -32.47
C ALA A 39 -16.89 0.05 -32.40
N GLY A 40 -16.41 0.88 -33.33
CA GLY A 40 -16.64 2.32 -33.34
C GLY A 40 -15.74 3.13 -32.41
N LEU A 41 -14.87 2.48 -31.63
CA LEU A 41 -13.84 3.14 -30.80
C LEU A 41 -12.49 3.16 -31.53
N VAL A 42 -11.92 4.34 -31.70
CA VAL A 42 -10.54 4.58 -32.13
C VAL A 42 -9.83 5.41 -31.07
N PHE A 43 -8.73 4.90 -30.51
CA PHE A 43 -7.95 5.62 -29.50
C PHE A 43 -6.47 5.75 -29.88
N LYS A 44 -5.78 6.73 -29.28
CA LYS A 44 -4.38 7.04 -29.57
C LYS A 44 -3.54 7.07 -28.30
N VAL A 45 -2.42 6.35 -28.30
CA VAL A 45 -1.43 6.36 -27.21
C VAL A 45 -0.13 7.00 -27.73
N ASP A 46 0.46 7.92 -26.98
CA ASP A 46 1.81 8.40 -27.24
C ASP A 46 2.83 7.44 -26.63
N ARG A 47 3.68 6.85 -27.49
CA ARG A 47 4.65 5.82 -27.11
C ARG A 47 5.85 6.32 -26.32
N THR A 48 5.97 7.63 -26.11
CA THR A 48 7.08 8.29 -25.42
C THR A 48 6.76 8.74 -24.00
N ASN A 49 5.51 8.60 -23.56
CA ASN A 49 5.08 8.87 -22.19
C ASN A 49 4.02 7.88 -21.66
N GLY A 50 3.26 7.21 -22.55
CA GLY A 50 2.17 6.29 -22.22
C GLY A 50 0.80 6.94 -22.16
N ASP A 51 0.67 8.24 -22.43
CA ASP A 51 -0.57 8.98 -22.27
C ASP A 51 -1.54 8.73 -23.46
N ILE A 52 -2.84 8.61 -23.17
CA ILE A 52 -3.89 8.50 -24.19
C ILE A 52 -4.30 9.90 -24.65
N THR A 53 -4.06 10.20 -25.93
CA THR A 53 -4.14 11.54 -26.54
C THR A 53 -5.42 11.79 -27.35
N SER A 54 -6.17 10.74 -27.68
CA SER A 54 -7.45 10.80 -28.41
C SER A 54 -8.27 9.53 -28.11
N MET A 55 -9.59 9.65 -27.99
CA MET A 55 -10.55 8.57 -27.75
C MET A 55 -11.86 8.87 -28.49
N VAL A 56 -11.89 8.58 -29.79
CA VAL A 56 -13.06 8.82 -30.66
C VAL A 56 -13.98 7.61 -30.62
N PHE A 57 -15.19 7.78 -30.10
CA PHE A 57 -16.24 6.75 -30.14
C PHE A 57 -17.41 7.20 -31.01
N ASN A 58 -17.72 6.45 -32.09
CA ASN A 58 -18.77 6.75 -33.06
C ASN A 58 -18.72 8.20 -33.61
N GLY A 59 -17.51 8.76 -33.76
CA GLY A 59 -17.28 10.14 -34.20
C GLY A 59 -17.23 11.19 -33.08
N HIS A 60 -17.56 10.83 -31.84
CA HIS A 60 -17.44 11.71 -30.68
C HIS A 60 -16.03 11.60 -30.08
N GLU A 61 -15.22 12.66 -30.17
CA GLU A 61 -13.95 12.74 -29.43
C GLU A 61 -14.24 12.95 -27.93
N ALA A 62 -13.86 11.95 -27.13
CA ALA A 62 -14.09 11.93 -25.70
C ALA A 62 -12.86 12.35 -24.89
N GLN A 63 -11.64 12.31 -25.43
CA GLN A 63 -10.43 12.79 -24.74
C GLN A 63 -10.38 14.33 -24.77
N ASP A 64 -10.13 14.94 -23.62
CA ASP A 64 -9.92 16.39 -23.52
C ASP A 64 -8.69 16.84 -24.34
N GLN A 65 -8.87 17.96 -25.05
CA GLN A 65 -7.84 18.51 -25.95
C GLN A 65 -7.11 19.71 -25.32
N GLY A 66 -7.33 20.01 -24.03
CA GLY A 66 -6.73 21.12 -23.28
C GLY A 66 -5.27 20.91 -22.84
N GLY A 67 -4.57 19.91 -23.40
CA GLY A 67 -3.15 19.67 -23.14
C GLY A 67 -2.83 18.89 -21.86
N LYS A 68 -3.81 18.22 -21.26
CA LYS A 68 -3.59 17.14 -20.26
C LYS A 68 -4.34 15.89 -20.72
N HIS A 69 -3.69 14.74 -20.67
CA HIS A 69 -4.15 13.51 -21.31
C HIS A 69 -4.65 12.46 -20.30
N SER A 70 -5.13 11.32 -20.77
CA SER A 70 -5.58 10.23 -19.88
C SER A 70 -4.43 9.28 -19.58
N GLN A 71 -4.09 9.12 -18.31
CA GLN A 71 -2.76 8.65 -17.88
C GLN A 71 -2.74 8.09 -16.45
N ILE A 72 -1.65 7.41 -16.07
CA ILE A 72 -1.40 6.99 -14.67
C ILE A 72 -0.90 8.19 -13.85
N ALA A 73 -1.38 8.32 -12.61
CA ALA A 73 -1.04 9.35 -11.63
C ALA A 73 -1.12 10.79 -12.18
N SER A 74 0.01 11.34 -12.66
CA SER A 74 0.11 12.64 -13.32
C SER A 74 0.97 12.58 -14.61
N GLY A 75 1.06 11.40 -15.23
CA GLY A 75 2.01 11.04 -16.29
C GLY A 75 3.21 10.31 -15.71
N ILE A 76 3.59 9.18 -16.32
CA ILE A 76 4.67 8.31 -15.83
C ILE A 76 5.95 8.36 -16.70
N GLY A 77 5.91 9.02 -17.85
CA GLY A 77 7.08 9.13 -18.74
C GLY A 77 7.53 7.78 -19.31
N ALA A 78 6.59 6.88 -19.57
CA ALA A 78 6.86 5.51 -19.99
C ALA A 78 7.25 5.39 -21.47
N SER A 79 8.15 4.47 -21.76
CA SER A 79 8.41 4.00 -23.13
C SER A 79 7.45 2.85 -23.46
N CYS A 80 6.74 2.92 -24.58
CA CYS A 80 5.76 1.91 -24.97
C CYS A 80 6.20 1.05 -26.17
N SER A 81 5.92 -0.25 -26.08
CA SER A 81 5.95 -1.21 -27.18
C SER A 81 4.56 -1.84 -27.36
N TRP A 82 4.33 -2.53 -28.48
CA TRP A 82 3.04 -3.18 -28.74
C TRP A 82 3.19 -4.53 -29.43
N VAL A 83 2.15 -5.36 -29.36
CA VAL A 83 2.05 -6.65 -30.05
C VAL A 83 0.59 -6.96 -30.41
N ARG A 84 0.37 -7.54 -31.60
CA ARG A 84 -0.89 -8.17 -31.98
C ARG A 84 -0.82 -9.66 -31.64
N THR A 85 -1.82 -10.19 -30.94
CA THR A 85 -1.71 -11.52 -30.32
C THR A 85 -3.08 -12.17 -30.05
N GLY A 86 -3.05 -13.36 -29.45
CA GLY A 86 -4.20 -14.20 -29.11
C GLY A 86 -4.84 -14.88 -30.33
N ASN A 87 -5.91 -15.64 -30.08
CA ASN A 87 -6.61 -16.41 -31.11
C ASN A 87 -7.00 -15.51 -32.31
N SER A 88 -6.58 -15.91 -33.51
CA SER A 88 -6.78 -15.18 -34.77
C SER A 88 -6.25 -13.73 -34.79
N ASN A 89 -5.30 -13.38 -33.93
CA ASN A 89 -4.78 -12.01 -33.77
C ASN A 89 -5.88 -10.97 -33.41
N ASN A 90 -6.84 -11.39 -32.58
CA ASN A 90 -7.99 -10.58 -32.13
C ASN A 90 -7.68 -9.62 -30.96
N TYR A 91 -6.43 -9.53 -30.51
CA TYR A 91 -6.01 -8.62 -29.44
C TYR A 91 -4.83 -7.77 -29.87
N ILE A 92 -4.82 -6.51 -29.42
CA ILE A 92 -3.69 -5.58 -29.54
C ILE A 92 -3.32 -5.18 -28.12
N LYS A 93 -2.13 -5.56 -27.66
CA LYS A 93 -1.59 -5.17 -26.35
C LYS A 93 -0.50 -4.12 -26.56
N ILE A 94 -0.66 -2.96 -25.94
CA ILE A 94 0.40 -1.97 -25.72
C ILE A 94 0.92 -2.17 -24.29
N THR A 95 2.24 -2.16 -24.13
CA THR A 95 2.94 -2.24 -22.84
C THR A 95 3.81 -1.00 -22.70
N CYS A 96 3.51 -0.16 -21.71
CA CYS A 96 4.21 1.08 -21.41
C CYS A 96 4.96 0.93 -20.08
N THR A 97 6.29 0.97 -20.13
CA THR A 97 7.15 0.76 -18.95
C THR A 97 7.81 2.06 -18.51
N ALA A 98 7.73 2.34 -17.21
CA ALA A 98 8.48 3.35 -16.48
C ALA A 98 9.16 2.72 -15.26
N SER A 99 10.00 3.48 -14.54
CA SER A 99 10.68 2.97 -13.33
C SER A 99 9.66 2.48 -12.30
N GLY A 100 9.70 1.17 -12.00
CA GLY A 100 8.82 0.50 -11.05
C GLY A 100 7.35 0.32 -11.47
N ILE A 101 6.95 0.72 -12.68
CA ILE A 101 5.55 0.70 -13.15
C ILE A 101 5.48 0.15 -14.59
N ILE A 102 4.58 -0.82 -14.83
CA ILE A 102 4.19 -1.25 -16.18
C ILE A 102 2.69 -1.04 -16.36
N GLN A 103 2.31 -0.14 -17.26
CA GLN A 103 0.93 0.07 -17.68
C GLN A 103 0.63 -0.76 -18.92
N TYR A 104 -0.51 -1.44 -18.92
CA TYR A 104 -1.02 -2.17 -20.08
C TYR A 104 -2.27 -1.50 -20.63
N TYR A 105 -2.36 -1.39 -21.95
CA TYR A 105 -3.59 -1.07 -22.69
C TYR A 105 -3.87 -2.20 -23.66
N VAL A 106 -5.09 -2.72 -23.67
CA VAL A 106 -5.52 -3.81 -24.55
C VAL A 106 -6.81 -3.44 -25.27
N ALA A 107 -6.78 -3.54 -26.60
CA ALA A 107 -7.96 -3.57 -27.43
C ALA A 107 -8.31 -5.01 -27.81
N GLN A 108 -9.59 -5.35 -27.74
CA GLN A 108 -10.16 -6.62 -28.19
C GLN A 108 -11.03 -6.35 -29.44
N TYR A 109 -10.94 -7.24 -30.43
CA TYR A 109 -11.76 -7.18 -31.64
C TYR A 109 -13.26 -7.11 -31.31
N ASN A 110 -13.97 -6.16 -31.93
CA ASN A 110 -15.39 -5.88 -31.73
C ASN A 110 -15.79 -5.50 -30.30
N ASN A 111 -14.86 -5.00 -29.48
CA ASN A 111 -15.14 -4.47 -28.14
C ASN A 111 -14.85 -2.95 -28.06
N PRO A 112 -15.82 -2.09 -27.69
CA PRO A 112 -15.63 -0.65 -27.55
C PRO A 112 -15.00 -0.28 -26.19
N SER A 113 -13.91 -0.96 -25.80
CA SER A 113 -13.27 -0.76 -24.50
C SER A 113 -11.75 -0.69 -24.61
N ILE A 114 -11.14 0.18 -23.79
CA ILE A 114 -9.72 0.17 -23.49
C ILE A 114 -9.54 -0.65 -22.20
N HIS A 115 -9.21 -1.92 -22.34
CA HIS A 115 -8.92 -2.79 -21.19
C HIS A 115 -7.53 -2.46 -20.64
N MET A 116 -7.39 -2.41 -19.32
CA MET A 116 -6.18 -1.94 -18.64
C MET A 116 -5.81 -2.80 -17.44
N ALA A 117 -4.52 -2.80 -17.12
CA ALA A 117 -3.99 -3.31 -15.87
C ALA A 117 -2.67 -2.58 -15.57
N THR A 118 -2.30 -2.47 -14.30
CA THR A 118 -1.13 -1.70 -13.87
C THR A 118 -0.30 -2.56 -12.92
N TYR A 119 0.93 -2.90 -13.32
CA TYR A 119 1.85 -3.66 -12.47
C TYR A 119 2.82 -2.71 -11.77
N THR A 120 2.95 -2.81 -10.45
CA THR A 120 3.90 -2.02 -9.66
C THR A 120 4.89 -2.89 -8.88
N THR A 121 6.14 -2.44 -8.78
CA THR A 121 7.13 -2.99 -7.83
C THR A 121 7.40 -2.05 -6.65
N ALA A 122 7.00 -0.78 -6.78
CA ALA A 122 7.04 0.24 -5.75
C ALA A 122 5.85 1.21 -5.93
N GLU A 123 5.50 1.95 -4.88
CA GLU A 123 4.51 3.01 -4.97
C GLU A 123 5.05 4.20 -5.79
N PRO A 124 4.24 4.87 -6.64
CA PRO A 124 4.65 6.12 -7.28
C PRO A 124 5.02 7.19 -6.23
N SER A 125 6.02 8.02 -6.52
CA SER A 125 6.56 9.03 -5.60
C SER A 125 5.58 10.14 -5.15
N VAL A 126 4.35 10.14 -5.67
CA VAL A 126 3.24 11.00 -5.24
C VAL A 126 2.43 10.41 -4.07
N GLY A 127 2.62 9.13 -3.71
CA GLY A 127 1.90 8.47 -2.61
C GLY A 127 0.46 8.06 -2.94
N GLU A 128 0.12 7.95 -4.23
CA GLU A 128 -1.17 7.46 -4.73
C GLU A 128 -0.98 6.76 -6.08
N LEU A 129 -1.64 5.60 -6.25
CA LEU A 129 -1.73 4.91 -7.54
C LEU A 129 -3.15 5.06 -8.10
N ARG A 130 -3.27 5.80 -9.21
CA ARG A 130 -4.54 5.97 -9.94
C ARG A 130 -4.35 5.92 -11.44
N PHE A 131 -5.38 5.50 -12.17
CA PHE A 131 -5.60 5.90 -13.55
C PHE A 131 -6.61 7.05 -13.59
N ILE A 132 -6.37 8.05 -14.43
CA ILE A 132 -7.31 9.16 -14.67
C ILE A 132 -7.61 9.29 -16.16
N ALA A 133 -8.89 9.17 -16.50
CA ALA A 133 -9.44 9.59 -17.78
C ALA A 133 -9.81 11.08 -17.72
N ARG A 134 -9.20 11.90 -18.58
CA ARG A 134 -9.46 13.34 -18.72
C ARG A 134 -10.35 13.55 -19.94
N LEU A 135 -11.65 13.63 -19.72
CA LEU A 135 -12.65 13.59 -20.78
C LEU A 135 -13.17 14.98 -21.14
N ALA A 136 -13.39 15.21 -22.43
CA ALA A 136 -13.90 16.44 -22.99
C ALA A 136 -15.30 16.73 -22.43
N ARG A 137 -15.43 17.75 -21.58
CA ARG A 137 -16.70 18.07 -20.90
C ARG A 137 -17.82 18.47 -21.85
N SER A 138 -17.49 18.96 -23.05
CA SER A 138 -18.45 19.18 -24.15
C SER A 138 -19.09 17.89 -24.67
N THR A 139 -18.36 16.77 -24.59
CA THR A 139 -18.77 15.46 -25.11
C THR A 139 -19.51 14.64 -24.05
N VAL A 140 -19.03 14.66 -22.79
CA VAL A 140 -19.62 13.95 -21.65
C VAL A 140 -19.86 14.90 -20.45
N PRO A 141 -20.85 15.81 -20.52
CA PRO A 141 -21.10 16.79 -19.46
C PRO A 141 -21.75 16.23 -18.18
N ASN A 142 -22.30 15.02 -18.23
CA ASN A 142 -23.14 14.46 -17.17
C ASN A 142 -22.33 13.52 -16.27
N GLY A 143 -21.82 14.03 -15.16
CA GLY A 143 -21.22 13.26 -14.07
C GLY A 143 -21.96 13.46 -12.72
N PRO A 144 -21.51 12.78 -11.64
CA PRO A 144 -22.13 12.88 -10.32
C PRO A 144 -22.24 14.33 -9.82
N ALA A 145 -23.47 14.77 -9.50
CA ALA A 145 -23.75 16.18 -9.19
C ALA A 145 -22.97 16.71 -7.98
N ALA A 146 -22.72 15.88 -6.97
CA ALA A 146 -21.94 16.24 -5.78
C ALA A 146 -20.44 16.45 -6.08
N ALA A 147 -19.91 15.85 -7.14
CA ALA A 147 -18.53 16.01 -7.61
C ALA A 147 -18.37 17.04 -8.74
N ASN A 148 -19.45 17.71 -9.15
CA ASN A 148 -19.42 18.81 -10.10
C ASN A 148 -19.01 20.11 -9.38
N ILE A 149 -17.72 20.45 -9.48
CA ILE A 149 -17.06 21.60 -8.83
C ILE A 149 -16.94 22.84 -9.74
N ASN A 150 -17.36 22.74 -11.00
CA ASN A 150 -17.19 23.79 -12.00
C ASN A 150 -17.85 25.12 -11.58
N GLY A 151 -17.10 26.22 -11.71
CA GLY A 151 -17.49 27.54 -11.21
C GLY A 151 -17.46 27.70 -9.68
N GLY A 152 -16.94 26.71 -8.94
CA GLY A 152 -16.88 26.72 -7.50
C GLY A 152 -15.69 27.49 -6.91
N THR A 153 -15.88 28.02 -5.71
CA THR A 153 -14.80 28.60 -4.89
C THR A 153 -14.37 27.59 -3.83
N ALA A 154 -13.06 27.37 -3.62
CA ALA A 154 -12.57 26.44 -2.60
C ALA A 154 -12.98 26.90 -1.18
N ILE A 155 -13.39 25.96 -0.34
CA ILE A 155 -13.75 26.19 1.07
C ILE A 155 -12.96 25.34 2.06
N GLU A 156 -12.40 24.21 1.62
CA GLU A 156 -11.42 23.44 2.39
C GLU A 156 -10.32 22.93 1.45
N GLY A 157 -9.06 23.24 1.79
CA GLY A 157 -7.89 22.90 0.98
C GLY A 157 -8.03 23.39 -0.47
N SER A 158 -7.89 22.46 -1.41
CA SER A 158 -8.19 22.67 -2.83
C SER A 158 -9.02 21.51 -3.41
N ASP A 159 -9.76 20.80 -2.56
CA ASP A 159 -10.55 19.62 -2.93
C ASP A 159 -12.03 19.68 -2.47
N VAL A 160 -12.42 20.64 -1.62
CA VAL A 160 -13.83 20.94 -1.32
C VAL A 160 -14.18 22.37 -1.75
N PHE A 161 -15.29 22.53 -2.46
CA PHE A 161 -15.72 23.75 -3.12
C PHE A 161 -17.17 24.12 -2.79
N MET A 162 -17.48 25.41 -2.80
CA MET A 162 -18.85 25.95 -2.78
C MET A 162 -19.27 26.31 -4.22
N VAL A 163 -20.35 25.68 -4.70
CA VAL A 163 -20.95 25.89 -6.03
C VAL A 163 -22.42 26.27 -5.85
N SER A 164 -22.80 27.51 -6.17
CA SER A 164 -24.19 27.99 -6.11
C SER A 164 -24.89 27.73 -4.75
N GLY A 165 -24.17 27.92 -3.64
CA GLY A 165 -24.71 27.70 -2.28
C GLY A 165 -24.72 26.24 -1.81
N GLN A 166 -24.22 25.29 -2.60
CA GLN A 166 -24.04 23.90 -2.21
C GLN A 166 -22.55 23.53 -2.21
N THR A 167 -22.14 22.73 -1.22
CA THR A 167 -20.77 22.19 -1.15
C THR A 167 -20.62 20.98 -2.09
N ARG A 168 -19.42 20.84 -2.65
CA ARG A 168 -19.05 19.90 -3.71
C ARG A 168 -17.62 19.43 -3.53
N SER A 169 -17.32 18.19 -3.90
CA SER A 169 -15.97 17.64 -3.85
C SER A 169 -15.85 16.42 -4.76
N LYS A 170 -14.67 16.22 -5.35
CA LYS A 170 -14.31 14.95 -6.02
C LYS A 170 -14.48 13.72 -5.12
N PHE A 171 -14.34 13.89 -3.81
CA PHE A 171 -14.58 12.81 -2.84
C PHE A 171 -16.06 12.43 -2.71
N TYR A 172 -16.98 13.33 -3.05
CA TYR A 172 -18.43 13.08 -3.01
C TYR A 172 -18.96 12.33 -4.24
N SER A 173 -18.08 11.81 -5.10
CA SER A 173 -18.43 10.73 -6.04
C SER A 173 -18.27 9.34 -5.42
N SER A 174 -17.47 9.21 -4.35
CA SER A 174 -16.88 7.96 -3.90
C SER A 174 -17.90 6.89 -3.55
N ARG A 175 -17.60 5.63 -3.86
CA ARG A 175 -18.33 4.44 -3.38
C ARG A 175 -17.42 3.49 -2.61
N GLN A 176 -18.01 2.68 -1.72
CA GLN A 176 -17.30 1.57 -1.08
C GLN A 176 -16.90 0.54 -2.14
N PHE A 177 -15.64 0.11 -2.18
CA PHE A 177 -15.10 -0.77 -3.22
C PHE A 177 -15.90 -2.08 -3.43
N ILE A 178 -16.61 -2.56 -2.40
CA ILE A 178 -17.54 -3.69 -2.50
C ILE A 178 -18.76 -3.45 -3.41
N ASP A 179 -19.20 -2.21 -3.58
CA ASP A 179 -20.39 -1.82 -4.36
C ASP A 179 -20.05 -0.92 -5.58
N ASP A 180 -18.76 -0.85 -5.96
CA ASP A 180 -18.16 0.18 -6.84
C ASP A 180 -17.63 -0.39 -8.18
N ALA A 181 -18.33 -1.39 -8.72
CA ALA A 181 -17.87 -2.11 -9.90
C ALA A 181 -18.00 -1.31 -11.23
N VAL A 182 -18.91 -0.33 -11.29
CA VAL A 182 -19.15 0.50 -12.49
C VAL A 182 -19.42 1.96 -12.10
N LYS A 183 -18.64 2.86 -12.69
CA LYS A 183 -18.76 4.32 -12.51
C LYS A 183 -18.47 5.04 -13.83
N GLY A 184 -19.14 6.15 -14.12
CA GLY A 184 -19.00 6.77 -15.44
C GLY A 184 -19.73 8.09 -15.63
N VAL A 185 -19.62 8.60 -16.86
CA VAL A 185 -20.12 9.90 -17.30
C VAL A 185 -20.78 9.78 -18.67
N THR A 186 -21.79 10.62 -18.96
CA THR A 186 -22.56 10.53 -20.20
C THR A 186 -22.75 11.87 -20.90
N GLY A 187 -23.15 11.79 -22.17
CA GLY A 187 -23.52 12.90 -23.03
C GLY A 187 -24.53 12.45 -24.09
N SER A 188 -24.70 13.26 -25.14
CA SER A 188 -25.64 12.92 -26.23
C SER A 188 -25.02 11.87 -27.15
N GLY A 189 -25.57 10.65 -27.12
CA GLY A 189 -25.12 9.52 -27.95
C GLY A 189 -23.86 8.78 -27.45
N ILE A 190 -23.35 9.14 -26.27
CA ILE A 190 -22.11 8.58 -25.70
C ILE A 190 -22.20 8.44 -24.17
N GLY A 191 -21.64 7.36 -23.65
CA GLY A 191 -21.30 7.17 -22.25
C GLY A 191 -19.92 6.53 -22.12
N VAL A 192 -19.17 6.94 -21.10
CA VAL A 192 -17.80 6.45 -20.82
C VAL A 192 -17.76 5.97 -19.37
N PHE A 193 -17.43 4.70 -19.18
CA PHE A 193 -17.54 4.02 -17.89
C PHE A 193 -16.23 3.32 -17.54
N MET A 194 -15.75 3.56 -16.32
CA MET A 194 -14.72 2.77 -15.68
C MET A 194 -15.38 1.55 -15.04
N ILE A 195 -14.93 0.36 -15.43
CA ILE A 195 -15.38 -0.92 -14.90
C ILE A 195 -14.23 -1.54 -14.12
N VAL A 196 -14.44 -1.83 -12.84
CA VAL A 196 -13.51 -2.53 -11.97
C VAL A 196 -14.22 -3.79 -11.46
N PRO A 197 -14.05 -4.95 -12.11
CA PRO A 197 -14.68 -6.19 -11.66
C PRO A 197 -14.16 -6.59 -10.27
N SER A 198 -14.84 -7.52 -9.59
CA SER A 198 -14.51 -7.93 -8.21
C SER A 198 -13.02 -8.27 -7.97
N THR A 199 -12.36 -8.92 -8.94
CA THR A 199 -10.92 -9.23 -8.85
C THR A 199 -9.99 -8.05 -9.19
N GLY A 200 -10.51 -6.97 -9.78
CA GLY A 200 -9.72 -5.78 -10.16
C GLY A 200 -9.19 -5.00 -8.96
N PHE A 201 -9.92 -5.04 -7.83
CA PHE A 201 -9.50 -4.46 -6.55
C PHE A 201 -8.52 -5.34 -5.75
N GLU A 202 -8.04 -6.47 -6.29
CA GLU A 202 -7.21 -7.40 -5.50
C GLU A 202 -5.85 -6.81 -5.10
N GLY A 203 -5.31 -5.88 -5.88
CA GLY A 203 -4.10 -5.10 -5.56
C GLY A 203 -4.37 -3.83 -4.75
N SER A 204 -5.62 -3.46 -4.51
CA SER A 204 -5.98 -2.26 -3.74
C SER A 204 -5.76 -2.45 -2.22
N SER A 205 -5.89 -1.36 -1.47
CA SER A 205 -5.69 -1.35 0.00
C SER A 205 -6.78 -0.57 0.73
N GLY A 206 -7.21 -1.09 1.89
CA GLY A 206 -8.21 -0.53 2.78
C GLY A 206 -9.42 -1.46 3.04
N GLY A 207 -9.47 -2.63 2.40
CA GLY A 207 -10.57 -3.59 2.50
C GLY A 207 -11.84 -3.19 1.72
N PRO A 208 -12.94 -3.96 1.86
CA PRO A 208 -14.17 -3.80 1.08
C PRO A 208 -14.86 -2.44 1.21
N PHE A 209 -14.70 -1.78 2.36
CA PHE A 209 -15.39 -0.54 2.71
C PHE A 209 -14.54 0.72 2.51
N PHE A 210 -13.33 0.56 1.96
CA PHE A 210 -12.54 1.69 1.46
C PHE A 210 -13.28 2.36 0.30
N ARG A 211 -13.10 3.68 0.17
CA ARG A 211 -13.74 4.51 -0.86
C ARG A 211 -12.81 5.63 -1.29
N ASP A 212 -12.77 5.93 -2.57
CA ASP A 212 -11.87 6.94 -3.13
C ASP A 212 -12.55 7.73 -4.27
N ILE A 213 -11.82 8.64 -4.89
CA ILE A 213 -12.31 9.52 -5.94
C ILE A 213 -12.61 8.72 -7.21
N ASP A 214 -13.82 8.88 -7.72
CA ASP A 214 -14.31 8.25 -8.94
C ASP A 214 -14.51 9.25 -10.07
N ASN A 215 -14.93 10.48 -9.72
CA ASN A 215 -15.28 11.52 -10.68
C ASN A 215 -14.90 12.92 -10.17
N GLN A 216 -14.58 13.83 -11.10
CA GLN A 216 -14.55 15.27 -10.83
C GLN A 216 -15.03 16.06 -12.05
N GLY A 217 -16.10 16.84 -11.89
CA GLY A 217 -16.63 17.72 -12.94
C GLY A 217 -16.07 19.14 -12.81
N GLY A 218 -14.91 19.40 -13.42
CA GLY A 218 -14.28 20.73 -13.49
C GLY A 218 -14.51 21.40 -14.85
N SER A 219 -13.49 22.08 -15.39
CA SER A 219 -13.45 22.47 -16.81
C SER A 219 -13.38 21.24 -17.73
N VAL A 220 -12.65 20.22 -17.27
CA VAL A 220 -12.58 18.85 -17.82
C VAL A 220 -13.54 17.97 -17.02
N GLN A 221 -14.09 16.92 -17.64
CA GLN A 221 -14.79 15.86 -16.92
C GLN A 221 -13.81 14.73 -16.62
N GLU A 222 -13.39 14.58 -15.38
CA GLU A 222 -12.41 13.57 -14.97
C GLU A 222 -13.14 12.33 -14.40
N LEU A 223 -12.69 11.14 -14.82
CA LEU A 223 -13.19 9.83 -14.41
C LEU A 223 -12.00 8.96 -14.00
N TYR A 224 -12.10 8.25 -12.88
CA TYR A 224 -10.95 7.69 -12.17
C TYR A 224 -11.09 6.18 -11.91
N PHE A 225 -9.94 5.51 -11.78
CA PHE A 225 -9.79 4.38 -10.87
C PHE A 225 -8.60 4.65 -9.96
N TYR A 226 -8.87 4.96 -8.70
CA TYR A 226 -7.87 4.96 -7.64
C TYR A 226 -7.64 3.52 -7.17
N MET A 227 -6.46 2.99 -7.47
CA MET A 227 -6.05 1.64 -7.07
C MET A 227 -5.62 1.64 -5.61
N ASN A 228 -4.90 2.67 -5.17
CA ASN A 228 -4.68 2.99 -3.76
C ASN A 228 -4.49 4.50 -3.57
N SER A 229 -4.57 4.95 -2.32
CA SER A 229 -4.13 6.28 -1.88
C SER A 229 -3.93 6.32 -0.36
N GLY A 230 -3.43 7.46 0.14
CA GLY A 230 -3.48 7.82 1.56
C GLY A 230 -4.84 8.36 2.05
N HIS A 231 -5.92 8.31 1.26
CA HIS A 231 -7.23 8.87 1.65
C HIS A 231 -7.92 8.00 2.71
N THR A 232 -7.74 8.33 3.99
CA THR A 232 -8.21 7.52 5.14
C THR A 232 -7.77 6.06 5.09
N GLN A 233 -6.53 5.83 4.63
CA GLN A 233 -5.97 4.49 4.41
C GLN A 233 -5.74 3.73 5.72
N THR A 234 -6.24 2.49 5.79
CA THR A 234 -6.17 1.62 6.98
C THR A 234 -5.30 0.37 6.79
N GLU A 235 -4.78 0.11 5.59
CA GLU A 235 -3.85 -0.98 5.28
C GLU A 235 -2.58 -0.46 4.59
N ALA A 236 -1.52 -1.28 4.56
CA ALA A 236 -0.36 -0.99 3.72
C ALA A 236 -0.68 -1.19 2.23
N ASN A 237 -0.03 -0.42 1.35
CA ASN A 237 -0.19 -0.54 -0.10
C ASN A 237 0.35 -1.89 -0.61
N ARG A 238 -0.44 -2.58 -1.44
CA ARG A 238 -0.04 -3.85 -2.07
C ARG A 238 0.65 -3.61 -3.41
N MET A 239 1.64 -4.44 -3.70
CA MET A 239 2.42 -4.41 -4.96
C MET A 239 2.02 -5.56 -5.87
N GLY A 240 2.47 -5.54 -7.12
CA GLY A 240 2.10 -6.49 -8.15
C GLY A 240 1.06 -5.93 -9.11
N LEU A 241 0.18 -6.79 -9.64
CA LEU A 241 -0.83 -6.38 -10.62
C LEU A 241 -2.09 -5.83 -9.95
N HIS A 242 -2.43 -4.60 -10.32
CA HIS A 242 -3.70 -3.92 -10.04
C HIS A 242 -4.61 -4.04 -11.27
N GLY A 243 -5.90 -4.29 -11.04
CA GLY A 243 -6.83 -4.68 -12.10
C GLY A 243 -6.81 -6.19 -12.40
N PRO A 244 -7.30 -6.62 -13.57
CA PRO A 244 -7.72 -5.77 -14.69
C PRO A 244 -8.92 -4.86 -14.40
N TYR A 245 -8.95 -3.73 -15.10
CA TYR A 245 -10.05 -2.77 -15.17
C TYR A 245 -10.28 -2.36 -16.64
N ALA A 246 -11.37 -1.67 -16.97
CA ALA A 246 -11.65 -1.26 -18.35
C ALA A 246 -12.30 0.13 -18.43
N LEU A 247 -11.92 0.90 -19.45
CA LEU A 247 -12.62 2.11 -19.86
C LEU A 247 -13.51 1.79 -21.07
N THR A 248 -14.80 1.57 -20.81
CA THR A 248 -15.79 1.07 -21.75
C THR A 248 -16.67 2.19 -22.29
N PHE A 249 -16.87 2.20 -23.61
CA PHE A 249 -17.66 3.20 -24.32
C PHE A 249 -19.00 2.60 -24.75
N THR A 250 -20.08 3.33 -24.52
CA THR A 250 -21.45 2.95 -24.90
C THR A 250 -22.17 4.12 -25.54
N THR A 251 -23.36 3.91 -26.09
CA THR A 251 -24.21 4.99 -26.61
C THR A 251 -24.93 5.81 -25.53
N GLY A 252 -24.56 5.63 -24.25
CA GLY A 252 -25.08 6.37 -23.09
C GLY A 252 -25.65 5.48 -21.98
N GLY A 253 -25.96 4.21 -22.27
CA GLY A 253 -26.43 3.23 -21.27
C GLY A 253 -25.28 2.65 -20.44
N THR A 254 -25.52 2.42 -19.15
CA THR A 254 -24.54 1.81 -18.22
C THR A 254 -24.24 0.35 -18.61
N PRO A 255 -22.96 -0.06 -18.73
CA PRO A 255 -22.59 -1.44 -18.99
C PRO A 255 -22.68 -2.33 -17.74
N SER A 256 -22.54 -3.64 -17.92
CA SER A 256 -22.37 -4.60 -16.81
C SER A 256 -21.03 -4.38 -16.09
N GLY A 257 -20.99 -4.61 -14.77
CA GLY A 257 -19.74 -4.71 -14.02
C GLY A 257 -19.01 -6.04 -14.23
N ASP A 258 -19.77 -7.09 -14.57
CA ASP A 258 -19.24 -8.41 -14.90
C ASP A 258 -18.75 -8.44 -16.35
N ILE A 259 -17.47 -8.09 -16.52
CA ILE A 259 -16.72 -8.21 -17.78
C ILE A 259 -15.87 -9.48 -17.80
N ASP A 260 -15.76 -10.13 -18.96
CA ASP A 260 -14.83 -11.24 -19.13
C ASP A 260 -13.38 -10.74 -19.09
N THR A 261 -12.62 -11.21 -18.11
CA THR A 261 -11.18 -10.95 -17.96
C THR A 261 -10.32 -12.17 -18.27
N THR A 262 -10.89 -13.30 -18.69
CA THR A 262 -10.11 -14.54 -18.94
C THR A 262 -9.18 -14.42 -20.13
N PHE A 263 -9.48 -13.57 -21.12
CA PHE A 263 -8.62 -13.35 -22.28
C PHE A 263 -7.21 -12.86 -21.90
N TRP A 264 -7.05 -12.16 -20.76
CA TRP A 264 -5.76 -11.64 -20.29
C TRP A 264 -4.71 -12.74 -20.07
N GLU A 265 -5.14 -13.97 -19.75
CA GLU A 265 -4.26 -15.12 -19.55
C GLU A 265 -3.43 -15.45 -20.79
N GLY A 266 -3.98 -15.20 -21.99
CA GLY A 266 -3.28 -15.37 -23.27
C GLY A 266 -2.38 -14.20 -23.69
N LEU A 267 -2.26 -13.14 -22.89
CA LEU A 267 -1.60 -11.89 -23.31
C LEU A 267 -0.21 -11.66 -22.70
N SER A 268 0.29 -12.54 -21.83
CA SER A 268 1.59 -12.38 -21.13
C SER A 268 1.71 -11.04 -20.40
N VAL A 269 1.05 -10.94 -19.24
CA VAL A 269 1.03 -9.75 -18.37
C VAL A 269 1.74 -10.06 -17.06
N THR A 270 2.64 -9.17 -16.63
CA THR A 270 3.44 -9.35 -15.41
C THR A 270 2.55 -9.33 -14.17
N GLY A 271 2.73 -10.28 -13.27
CA GLY A 271 1.94 -10.40 -12.03
C GLY A 271 0.50 -10.94 -12.20
N LEU A 272 0.06 -11.24 -13.43
CA LEU A 272 -1.24 -11.89 -13.65
C LEU A 272 -1.22 -13.33 -13.16
N VAL A 273 -2.15 -13.68 -12.26
CA VAL A 273 -2.36 -15.06 -11.81
C VAL A 273 -3.59 -15.65 -12.54
N PRO A 274 -3.44 -16.70 -13.36
CA PRO A 274 -4.54 -17.30 -14.13
C PRO A 274 -5.70 -17.84 -13.28
N LYS A 275 -6.90 -17.94 -13.87
CA LYS A 275 -8.11 -18.49 -13.24
C LYS A 275 -7.91 -19.93 -12.75
N ALA A 276 -7.16 -20.74 -13.48
CA ALA A 276 -6.80 -22.11 -13.09
C ALA A 276 -5.77 -22.15 -11.94
N SER A 277 -4.97 -21.09 -11.75
CA SER A 277 -4.00 -20.97 -10.67
C SER A 277 -4.60 -20.39 -9.39
N ARG A 278 -5.92 -20.15 -9.34
CA ARG A 278 -6.66 -19.55 -8.21
C ARG A 278 -7.59 -20.56 -7.55
N GLY A 279 -7.79 -20.45 -6.25
CA GLY A 279 -8.78 -21.23 -5.49
C GLY A 279 -10.01 -20.39 -5.12
N VAL A 280 -10.92 -20.98 -4.33
CA VAL A 280 -12.05 -20.28 -3.71
C VAL A 280 -12.25 -20.74 -2.26
N VAL A 281 -12.79 -19.89 -1.41
CA VAL A 281 -13.32 -20.27 -0.09
C VAL A 281 -14.84 -20.26 -0.15
N SER A 282 -15.52 -21.21 0.49
CA SER A 282 -16.97 -21.20 0.65
C SER A 282 -17.37 -21.68 2.04
N GLY A 283 -18.51 -21.23 2.54
CA GLY A 283 -18.99 -21.57 3.86
C GLY A 283 -20.26 -20.81 4.24
N HIS A 284 -20.59 -20.84 5.52
CA HIS A 284 -21.66 -20.05 6.11
C HIS A 284 -21.09 -19.16 7.23
N ALA A 285 -21.49 -17.90 7.21
CA ALA A 285 -21.49 -17.01 8.35
C ALA A 285 -22.67 -17.36 9.27
N THR A 286 -22.50 -17.27 10.58
CA THR A 286 -23.54 -17.62 11.58
C THR A 286 -23.47 -16.71 12.80
N GLY A 287 -24.40 -16.84 13.75
CA GLY A 287 -24.37 -16.14 15.05
C GLY A 287 -24.87 -14.69 15.06
N PHE A 288 -24.79 -13.99 13.93
CA PHE A 288 -25.21 -12.59 13.80
C PHE A 288 -26.73 -12.39 14.03
N PRO A 289 -27.18 -11.22 14.52
CA PRO A 289 -28.60 -10.94 14.69
C PRO A 289 -29.33 -10.82 13.35
N SER A 290 -30.54 -11.37 13.24
CA SER A 290 -31.30 -11.46 11.99
C SER A 290 -31.60 -10.11 11.31
N ALA A 291 -31.62 -9.01 12.06
CA ALA A 291 -31.73 -7.65 11.53
C ALA A 291 -30.56 -7.25 10.60
N PHE A 292 -29.41 -7.90 10.72
CA PHE A 292 -28.21 -7.65 9.90
C PHE A 292 -28.00 -8.69 8.80
N ALA A 293 -28.88 -9.69 8.64
CA ALA A 293 -28.66 -10.83 7.74
C ALA A 293 -28.36 -10.46 6.27
N ASN A 294 -28.96 -9.38 5.77
CA ASN A 294 -28.75 -8.87 4.41
C ASN A 294 -27.58 -7.85 4.30
N LEU A 295 -26.80 -7.70 5.38
CA LEU A 295 -25.71 -6.71 5.52
C LEU A 295 -24.39 -7.36 5.94
N MET A 296 -24.35 -8.68 6.07
CA MET A 296 -23.13 -9.43 6.41
C MET A 296 -22.20 -9.54 5.20
N SER A 297 -20.90 -9.39 5.44
CA SER A 297 -19.86 -9.50 4.40
C SER A 297 -18.68 -10.31 4.94
N VAL A 298 -18.03 -11.11 4.10
CA VAL A 298 -16.78 -11.80 4.46
C VAL A 298 -15.65 -11.22 3.62
N GLY A 299 -14.62 -10.70 4.28
CA GLY A 299 -13.38 -10.24 3.65
C GLY A 299 -12.24 -11.23 3.85
N PHE A 300 -11.29 -11.21 2.91
CA PHE A 300 -10.09 -12.03 2.93
C PHE A 300 -8.89 -11.16 2.57
N SER A 301 -7.90 -11.01 3.44
CA SER A 301 -6.73 -10.16 3.17
C SER A 301 -5.40 -10.76 3.63
N ASN A 302 -4.34 -10.39 2.93
CA ASN A 302 -2.95 -10.52 3.36
C ASN A 302 -2.10 -9.39 2.72
N SER A 303 -0.77 -9.46 2.80
CA SER A 303 0.13 -8.45 2.24
C SER A 303 0.26 -8.47 0.71
N GLN A 304 -0.41 -9.39 0.01
CA GLN A 304 -0.30 -9.60 -1.45
C GLN A 304 -1.63 -9.42 -2.18
N ALA A 305 -2.77 -9.63 -1.51
CA ALA A 305 -4.09 -9.38 -2.06
C ALA A 305 -5.18 -9.14 -1.00
N GLN A 306 -6.28 -8.53 -1.45
CA GLN A 306 -7.57 -8.45 -0.74
C GLN A 306 -8.73 -8.96 -1.60
N TYR A 307 -9.76 -9.52 -0.98
CA TYR A 307 -11.00 -9.97 -1.62
C TYR A 307 -12.17 -9.86 -0.63
N TRP A 308 -13.39 -9.94 -1.14
CA TRP A 308 -14.61 -9.93 -0.32
C TRP A 308 -15.80 -10.54 -1.04
N VAL A 309 -16.84 -10.84 -0.28
CA VAL A 309 -18.17 -11.22 -0.78
C VAL A 309 -19.24 -10.81 0.24
N ARG A 310 -20.43 -10.39 -0.22
CA ARG A 310 -21.64 -10.30 0.63
C ARG A 310 -22.15 -11.72 0.91
N THR A 311 -22.70 -12.01 2.08
CA THR A 311 -23.42 -13.29 2.26
C THR A 311 -24.81 -13.21 1.67
N ASP A 312 -25.46 -14.37 1.45
CA ASP A 312 -26.92 -14.39 1.34
C ASP A 312 -27.59 -14.24 2.72
N SER A 313 -28.93 -14.18 2.74
CA SER A 313 -29.72 -14.01 3.96
C SER A 313 -29.68 -15.19 4.94
N SER A 314 -29.11 -16.33 4.54
CA SER A 314 -28.82 -17.49 5.41
C SER A 314 -27.40 -17.46 5.98
N GLY A 315 -26.58 -16.52 5.52
CA GLY A 315 -25.16 -16.42 5.83
C GLY A 315 -24.26 -17.19 4.86
N ALA A 316 -24.79 -17.87 3.83
CA ALA A 316 -23.97 -18.62 2.88
C ALA A 316 -23.13 -17.68 1.99
N PHE A 317 -21.92 -18.10 1.65
CA PHE A 317 -21.02 -17.33 0.77
C PHE A 317 -20.04 -18.21 -0.01
N THR A 318 -19.56 -17.66 -1.14
CA THR A 318 -18.42 -18.15 -1.93
C THR A 318 -17.55 -16.97 -2.34
N SER A 319 -16.27 -17.00 -2.03
CA SER A 319 -15.32 -15.92 -2.37
C SER A 319 -15.15 -15.77 -3.90
N PRO A 320 -14.64 -14.61 -4.37
CA PRO A 320 -14.00 -14.50 -5.67
C PRO A 320 -12.87 -15.55 -5.83
N ARG A 321 -12.35 -15.73 -7.06
CA ARG A 321 -11.20 -16.62 -7.28
C ARG A 321 -9.91 -15.96 -6.77
N MET A 322 -9.43 -16.43 -5.63
CA MET A 322 -8.31 -15.87 -4.88
C MET A 322 -6.96 -16.45 -5.35
N LYS A 323 -5.92 -15.61 -5.40
CA LYS A 323 -4.52 -16.06 -5.49
C LYS A 323 -4.22 -17.06 -4.36
N PRO A 324 -3.42 -18.13 -4.58
CA PRO A 324 -3.05 -19.06 -3.52
C PRO A 324 -2.31 -18.37 -2.38
N GLY A 325 -2.44 -18.90 -1.17
CA GLY A 325 -1.83 -18.36 0.04
C GLY A 325 -2.74 -18.46 1.27
N THR A 326 -2.20 -18.04 2.41
CA THR A 326 -2.94 -17.87 3.66
C THR A 326 -3.49 -16.44 3.77
N TYR A 327 -4.71 -16.31 4.27
CA TYR A 327 -5.45 -15.06 4.40
C TYR A 327 -6.06 -14.93 5.79
N THR A 328 -6.07 -13.70 6.31
CA THR A 328 -6.98 -13.31 7.37
C THR A 328 -8.39 -13.25 6.79
N MET A 329 -9.25 -14.15 7.24
CA MET A 329 -10.66 -14.20 6.90
C MET A 329 -11.45 -13.50 8.00
N THR A 330 -12.18 -12.44 7.66
CA THR A 330 -12.89 -11.60 8.62
C THR A 330 -14.37 -11.53 8.27
N LEU A 331 -15.24 -11.85 9.22
CA LEU A 331 -16.68 -11.61 9.13
C LEU A 331 -16.97 -10.17 9.54
N TYR A 332 -17.76 -9.47 8.72
CA TYR A 332 -18.20 -8.11 8.97
C TYR A 332 -19.72 -8.02 9.10
N LYS A 333 -20.18 -7.36 10.17
CA LYS A 333 -21.57 -6.96 10.37
C LYS A 333 -21.70 -5.50 9.96
N VAL A 334 -22.24 -5.26 8.76
CA VAL A 334 -22.10 -4.00 8.02
C VAL A 334 -20.62 -3.67 7.77
N GLU A 335 -19.99 -2.76 8.53
CA GLU A 335 -18.56 -2.40 8.41
C GLU A 335 -17.71 -2.86 9.62
N LEU A 336 -18.33 -3.32 10.69
CA LEU A 336 -17.64 -3.81 11.88
C LEU A 336 -17.08 -5.21 11.66
N ALA A 337 -15.79 -5.42 11.92
CA ALA A 337 -15.22 -6.77 12.06
C ALA A 337 -15.72 -7.43 13.35
N VAL A 338 -16.47 -8.53 13.23
CA VAL A 338 -17.12 -9.23 14.36
C VAL A 338 -16.44 -10.55 14.71
N ALA A 339 -15.76 -11.17 13.75
CA ALA A 339 -14.92 -12.33 13.97
C ALA A 339 -13.80 -12.39 12.93
N SER A 340 -12.67 -13.01 13.27
CA SER A 340 -11.55 -13.15 12.35
C SER A 340 -10.80 -14.46 12.61
N GLN A 341 -10.40 -15.14 11.54
CA GLN A 341 -9.65 -16.40 11.59
C GLN A 341 -8.64 -16.50 10.43
N SER A 342 -7.82 -17.54 10.44
CA SER A 342 -6.93 -17.87 9.31
C SER A 342 -7.64 -18.85 8.37
N VAL A 343 -7.60 -18.59 7.07
CA VAL A 343 -7.99 -19.55 6.02
C VAL A 343 -6.87 -19.64 4.99
N SER A 344 -6.71 -20.79 4.34
CA SER A 344 -5.74 -20.95 3.26
C SER A 344 -6.40 -21.40 1.97
N VAL A 345 -5.79 -21.00 0.86
CA VAL A 345 -6.30 -21.19 -0.49
C VAL A 345 -5.23 -21.85 -1.34
N SER A 346 -5.58 -23.02 -1.87
CA SER A 346 -4.76 -23.77 -2.82
C SER A 346 -5.28 -23.61 -4.26
N ALA A 347 -4.39 -23.65 -5.26
CA ALA A 347 -4.74 -23.45 -6.67
C ALA A 347 -5.74 -24.49 -7.18
N ASN A 348 -6.83 -24.04 -7.81
CA ASN A 348 -7.96 -24.85 -8.29
C ASN A 348 -8.66 -25.71 -7.22
N VAL A 349 -8.48 -25.42 -5.93
CA VAL A 349 -9.18 -26.06 -4.81
C VAL A 349 -10.32 -25.16 -4.33
N GLY A 350 -11.42 -25.77 -3.91
CA GLY A 350 -12.48 -25.12 -3.12
C GLY A 350 -12.29 -25.45 -1.64
N THR A 351 -11.81 -24.48 -0.84
CA THR A 351 -11.67 -24.61 0.61
C THR A 351 -13.03 -24.40 1.28
N SER A 352 -13.43 -25.30 2.18
CA SER A 352 -14.59 -25.09 3.05
C SER A 352 -14.15 -24.41 4.35
N SER A 353 -14.75 -23.28 4.69
CA SER A 353 -14.47 -22.55 5.93
C SER A 353 -15.70 -21.76 6.38
N ASN A 354 -16.33 -22.21 7.47
CA ASN A 354 -17.41 -21.47 8.12
C ASN A 354 -16.85 -20.43 9.09
N ILE A 355 -17.63 -19.41 9.40
CA ILE A 355 -17.29 -18.39 10.40
C ILE A 355 -18.54 -18.06 11.24
N ALA A 356 -18.36 -17.66 12.48
CA ALA A 356 -19.44 -17.25 13.36
C ALA A 356 -19.16 -15.86 13.91
N ASP A 357 -20.20 -15.05 14.11
CA ASP A 357 -20.14 -13.83 14.88
C ASP A 357 -19.61 -14.14 16.29
N ALA A 358 -18.57 -13.42 16.72
CA ALA A 358 -17.91 -13.58 18.00
C ALA A 358 -18.16 -12.40 18.95
N GLU A 359 -19.14 -11.53 18.65
CA GLU A 359 -19.68 -10.59 19.63
C GLU A 359 -20.39 -11.35 20.75
N PRO A 360 -19.95 -11.21 22.03
CA PRO A 360 -20.64 -11.88 23.12
C PRO A 360 -21.95 -11.16 23.45
N ASN A 361 -22.98 -11.95 23.77
CA ASN A 361 -24.28 -11.45 24.21
C ASN A 361 -24.15 -10.67 25.52
N ARG A 362 -24.63 -9.42 25.55
CA ARG A 362 -24.50 -8.49 26.68
C ARG A 362 -25.86 -7.93 27.10
N SER A 363 -25.96 -7.56 28.37
CA SER A 363 -27.16 -6.97 28.96
C SER A 363 -27.00 -5.45 29.08
N VAL A 364 -27.80 -4.70 28.32
CA VAL A 364 -27.69 -3.23 28.20
C VAL A 364 -28.78 -2.52 29.00
N ILE A 365 -28.46 -1.34 29.54
CA ILE A 365 -29.47 -0.46 30.18
C ILE A 365 -30.16 0.40 29.11
N TRP A 366 -29.36 0.93 28.18
CA TRP A 366 -29.79 1.64 26.97
C TRP A 366 -28.66 1.63 25.95
N GLN A 367 -29.01 1.80 24.67
CA GLN A 367 -28.08 1.86 23.54
C GLN A 367 -28.48 3.06 22.65
N ILE A 368 -27.55 3.62 21.88
CA ILE A 368 -27.81 4.72 20.94
C ILE A 368 -27.18 4.34 19.59
N GLY A 369 -28.00 4.10 18.56
CA GLY A 369 -27.53 3.52 17.29
C GLY A 369 -27.08 2.06 17.42
N ASP A 370 -26.56 1.50 16.33
CA ASP A 370 -26.14 0.10 16.24
C ASP A 370 -24.62 -0.08 16.37
N TYR A 371 -24.17 -1.23 16.89
CA TYR A 371 -22.75 -1.61 16.83
C TYR A 371 -22.42 -2.24 15.48
N ASP A 372 -22.34 -1.44 14.42
CA ASP A 372 -22.20 -1.93 13.04
C ASP A 372 -20.99 -1.35 12.26
N GLY A 373 -20.15 -0.56 12.92
CA GLY A 373 -18.97 0.06 12.29
C GLY A 373 -19.29 1.33 11.50
N THR A 374 -20.53 1.82 11.55
CA THR A 374 -20.99 2.97 10.76
C THR A 374 -21.68 4.03 11.65
N PRO A 375 -21.76 5.29 11.18
CA PRO A 375 -22.61 6.32 11.78
C PRO A 375 -24.10 6.21 11.37
N ARG A 376 -24.57 5.05 10.87
CA ARG A 376 -25.90 4.91 10.27
C ARG A 376 -27.04 5.25 11.25
N GLY A 377 -28.02 5.99 10.77
CA GLY A 377 -29.18 6.44 11.55
C GLY A 377 -28.94 7.65 12.46
N PHE A 378 -27.69 8.06 12.70
CA PHE A 378 -27.38 9.29 13.42
C PHE A 378 -27.63 10.54 12.56
N LEU A 379 -27.78 11.70 13.22
CA LEU A 379 -28.02 12.99 12.57
C LEU A 379 -26.91 13.32 11.54
N ASN A 380 -27.32 13.67 10.32
CA ASN A 380 -26.49 14.00 9.14
C ASN A 380 -25.71 12.84 8.49
N ALA A 381 -25.80 11.61 9.01
CA ALA A 381 -25.14 10.45 8.39
C ALA A 381 -25.69 10.12 6.99
N ASP A 382 -26.95 10.45 6.74
CA ASP A 382 -27.64 10.36 5.46
C ASP A 382 -27.05 11.28 4.36
N LYS A 383 -26.32 12.33 4.76
CA LYS A 383 -25.84 13.39 3.87
C LYS A 383 -24.35 13.32 3.59
N ILE A 384 -23.57 12.84 4.55
CA ILE A 384 -22.12 13.10 4.64
C ILE A 384 -21.34 12.63 3.41
N GLU A 385 -21.70 11.50 2.80
CA GLU A 385 -21.06 11.01 1.57
C GLU A 385 -21.13 12.02 0.41
N THR A 386 -22.10 12.93 0.44
CA THR A 386 -22.47 13.77 -0.72
C THR A 386 -22.31 15.28 -0.48
N MET A 387 -22.00 15.72 0.74
CA MET A 387 -21.82 17.14 1.08
C MET A 387 -21.01 17.36 2.37
N HIS A 388 -20.39 18.54 2.46
CA HIS A 388 -19.54 18.94 3.58
C HIS A 388 -20.34 19.16 4.89
N PRO A 389 -19.74 18.96 6.09
CA PRO A 389 -20.36 19.32 7.36
C PRO A 389 -20.87 20.77 7.46
N SER A 390 -20.26 21.73 6.74
CA SER A 390 -20.71 23.13 6.72
C SER A 390 -21.77 23.45 5.65
N ASP A 391 -22.30 22.46 4.94
CA ASP A 391 -23.36 22.67 3.95
C ASP A 391 -24.66 23.13 4.62
N SER A 392 -25.35 24.11 4.04
CA SER A 392 -26.62 24.63 4.57
C SER A 392 -27.78 23.62 4.56
N ARG A 393 -27.60 22.45 3.92
CA ARG A 393 -28.52 21.30 3.96
C ARG A 393 -28.27 20.37 5.15
N MET A 394 -27.14 20.52 5.87
CA MET A 394 -26.91 19.81 7.13
C MET A 394 -27.85 20.35 8.22
N SER A 395 -28.33 19.45 9.08
CA SER A 395 -29.01 19.79 10.32
C SER A 395 -28.00 20.33 11.32
N ASN A 396 -28.43 21.19 12.27
CA ASN A 396 -27.52 21.78 13.25
C ASN A 396 -26.75 20.72 14.06
N TRP A 397 -25.42 20.80 14.03
CA TRP A 397 -24.50 19.86 14.67
C TRP A 397 -24.44 19.96 16.19
N GLY A 398 -24.75 21.12 16.79
CA GLY A 398 -24.85 21.26 18.24
C GLY A 398 -24.31 22.57 18.82
N PRO A 399 -23.95 22.59 20.12
CA PRO A 399 -24.02 21.48 21.09
C PRO A 399 -25.41 20.83 21.21
N ILE A 400 -25.45 19.51 21.42
CA ILE A 400 -26.71 18.74 21.50
C ILE A 400 -26.92 18.17 22.90
N THR A 401 -28.16 18.26 23.40
CA THR A 401 -28.63 17.47 24.56
C THR A 401 -29.57 16.37 24.06
N TYR A 402 -29.10 15.14 24.08
CA TYR A 402 -29.87 13.95 23.76
C TYR A 402 -30.51 13.38 25.04
N ASN A 403 -31.79 13.00 24.98
CA ASN A 403 -32.45 12.27 26.07
C ASN A 403 -32.63 10.82 25.63
N VAL A 404 -32.17 9.84 26.42
CA VAL A 404 -32.34 8.42 26.11
C VAL A 404 -33.83 8.09 25.96
N GLY A 405 -34.16 7.37 24.89
CA GLY A 405 -35.53 7.17 24.41
C GLY A 405 -35.98 8.13 23.30
N SER A 406 -35.17 9.15 22.96
CA SER A 406 -35.35 9.95 21.74
C SER A 406 -34.98 9.15 20.48
N SER A 407 -35.33 9.67 19.29
CA SER A 407 -34.86 9.09 18.04
C SER A 407 -33.34 9.28 17.87
N VAL A 408 -32.62 8.22 17.50
CA VAL A 408 -31.17 8.23 17.22
C VAL A 408 -30.76 9.31 16.21
N GLY A 409 -31.64 9.63 15.25
CA GLY A 409 -31.44 10.72 14.29
C GLY A 409 -31.42 12.13 14.88
N SER A 410 -31.50 12.28 16.21
CA SER A 410 -31.25 13.53 16.95
C SER A 410 -29.88 13.57 17.66
N PHE A 411 -29.13 12.47 17.67
CA PHE A 411 -27.76 12.41 18.18
C PHE A 411 -26.77 12.64 17.02
N PRO A 412 -25.73 13.47 17.16
CA PRO A 412 -24.85 13.82 16.05
C PRO A 412 -23.92 12.66 15.67
N MET A 413 -23.79 12.37 14.37
CA MET A 413 -22.86 11.36 13.88
C MET A 413 -21.39 11.68 14.21
N ALA A 414 -21.08 12.95 14.45
CA ALA A 414 -19.75 13.43 14.77
C ALA A 414 -19.79 14.59 15.78
N ILE A 415 -18.82 14.61 16.70
CA ILE A 415 -18.60 15.72 17.63
C ILE A 415 -17.35 16.48 17.19
N PHE A 416 -17.45 17.80 17.08
CA PHE A 416 -16.35 18.69 16.70
C PHE A 416 -15.92 19.53 17.91
N LYS A 417 -14.62 19.58 18.21
CA LYS A 417 -14.03 20.31 19.35
C LYS A 417 -14.38 21.81 19.36
N SER A 418 -14.56 22.41 18.18
CA SER A 418 -14.95 23.83 18.00
C SER A 418 -16.46 24.10 18.16
N ILE A 419 -17.31 23.08 18.00
CA ILE A 419 -18.76 23.19 18.20
C ILE A 419 -19.12 22.97 19.67
N GLY A 420 -18.44 22.02 20.33
CA GLY A 420 -18.62 21.71 21.75
C GLY A 420 -19.15 20.30 22.03
N PRO A 421 -19.43 19.98 23.30
CA PRO A 421 -19.76 18.62 23.73
C PRO A 421 -21.18 18.18 23.38
N VAL A 422 -21.40 16.86 23.42
CA VAL A 422 -22.74 16.26 23.48
C VAL A 422 -23.08 15.93 24.93
N THR A 423 -24.29 16.28 25.34
CA THR A 423 -24.86 15.93 26.65
C THR A 423 -25.88 14.81 26.48
N ILE A 424 -25.75 13.72 27.23
CA ILE A 424 -26.70 12.61 27.27
C ILE A 424 -27.42 12.64 28.62
N ARG A 425 -28.75 12.69 28.61
CA ARG A 425 -29.60 12.57 29.80
C ARG A 425 -30.35 11.25 29.78
N PHE A 426 -30.39 10.57 30.93
CA PHE A 426 -31.03 9.27 31.08
C PHE A 426 -31.52 9.11 32.52
N SER A 427 -32.48 8.21 32.75
CA SER A 427 -33.00 7.93 34.09
C SER A 427 -32.71 6.49 34.49
N LEU A 428 -32.32 6.28 35.75
CA LEU A 428 -32.00 4.96 36.30
C LEU A 428 -32.94 4.60 37.46
N SER A 429 -33.25 3.30 37.59
CA SER A 429 -33.84 2.73 38.81
C SER A 429 -32.81 2.61 39.94
N SER A 430 -33.27 2.40 41.17
CA SER A 430 -32.40 2.10 42.31
C SER A 430 -31.59 0.80 42.17
N SER A 431 -32.01 -0.15 41.31
CA SER A 431 -31.22 -1.35 40.98
C SER A 431 -30.13 -1.12 39.93
N GLN A 432 -30.10 0.06 39.29
CA GLN A 432 -29.18 0.37 38.19
C GLN A 432 -27.96 1.22 38.60
N ILE A 433 -27.91 1.75 39.83
CA ILE A 433 -26.92 2.75 40.30
C ILE A 433 -25.55 2.21 40.77
N GLY A 434 -25.28 0.91 40.59
CA GLY A 434 -23.99 0.30 40.92
C GLY A 434 -22.85 0.80 40.02
N ALA A 435 -21.67 0.17 40.11
CA ALA A 435 -20.62 0.38 39.12
C ALA A 435 -21.11 -0.03 37.71
N ARG A 436 -20.76 0.76 36.69
CA ARG A 436 -21.19 0.54 35.30
C ARG A 436 -20.05 0.83 34.33
N THR A 437 -20.16 0.28 33.13
CA THR A 437 -19.28 0.59 32.01
C THR A 437 -20.05 1.45 31.03
N LEU A 438 -19.47 2.58 30.61
CA LEU A 438 -19.92 3.30 29.42
C LEU A 438 -18.95 2.97 28.29
N GLU A 439 -19.47 2.54 27.16
CA GLU A 439 -18.70 2.30 25.95
C GLU A 439 -19.05 3.36 24.89
N ILE A 440 -18.04 3.80 24.15
CA ILE A 440 -18.15 4.76 23.06
C ILE A 440 -17.27 4.24 21.92
N ALA A 441 -17.85 3.85 20.80
CA ALA A 441 -17.06 3.43 19.63
C ALA A 441 -16.88 4.60 18.64
N THR A 442 -15.82 4.56 17.85
CA THR A 442 -15.48 5.64 16.92
C THR A 442 -14.91 5.08 15.63
N THR A 443 -15.57 5.34 14.50
CA THR A 443 -15.14 4.77 13.21
C THR A 443 -13.80 5.39 12.78
N LEU A 444 -13.73 6.71 12.90
CA LEU A 444 -12.59 7.56 12.53
C LEU A 444 -12.48 8.75 13.51
N ALA A 445 -11.25 9.15 13.80
CA ALA A 445 -10.93 10.40 14.48
C ALA A 445 -9.96 11.23 13.61
N PHE A 446 -9.93 12.54 13.80
CA PHE A 446 -8.98 13.42 13.12
C PHE A 446 -8.22 14.32 14.11
N ALA A 447 -6.99 14.67 13.75
CA ALA A 447 -6.09 15.50 14.57
C ALA A 447 -5.99 15.04 16.04
N GLY A 448 -5.97 13.73 16.29
CA GLY A 448 -5.85 13.16 17.64
C GLY A 448 -7.02 13.43 18.59
N GLY A 449 -8.22 13.68 18.05
CA GLY A 449 -9.47 13.74 18.82
C GLY A 449 -9.77 12.41 19.52
N ARG A 450 -10.19 12.44 20.79
CA ARG A 450 -10.72 11.30 21.56
C ARG A 450 -11.69 11.78 22.66
N PRO A 451 -12.63 10.94 23.14
CA PRO A 451 -13.69 11.40 24.02
C PRO A 451 -13.17 11.52 25.46
N GLN A 452 -13.45 12.64 26.12
CA GLN A 452 -13.36 12.73 27.57
C GLN A 452 -14.77 12.83 28.16
N VAL A 453 -15.07 11.88 29.05
CA VAL A 453 -16.40 11.70 29.64
C VAL A 453 -16.46 12.36 31.01
N GLN A 454 -17.56 13.07 31.27
CA GLN A 454 -17.99 13.46 32.61
C GLN A 454 -19.33 12.79 32.90
N VAL A 455 -19.55 12.34 34.15
CA VAL A 455 -20.78 11.66 34.59
C VAL A 455 -21.22 12.29 35.91
N ASN A 456 -22.34 13.01 35.89
CA ASN A 456 -22.81 13.82 37.02
C ASN A 456 -21.69 14.77 37.51
N GLY A 457 -21.12 14.53 38.71
CA GLY A 457 -19.99 15.30 39.25
C GLY A 457 -18.60 14.66 39.06
N TRP A 458 -18.52 13.48 38.44
CA TRP A 458 -17.28 12.73 38.22
C TRP A 458 -16.72 13.00 36.81
N THR A 459 -15.39 12.98 36.67
CA THR A 459 -14.69 13.07 35.38
C THR A 459 -13.88 11.80 35.17
N GLY A 460 -14.08 11.14 34.03
CA GLY A 460 -13.33 9.96 33.63
C GLY A 460 -11.91 10.28 33.14
N PRO A 461 -11.04 9.27 33.07
CA PRO A 461 -9.69 9.43 32.56
C PRO A 461 -9.70 9.92 31.10
N ALA A 462 -8.70 10.72 30.73
CA ALA A 462 -8.48 11.12 29.34
C ALA A 462 -7.84 9.96 28.55
N PRO A 463 -8.45 9.45 27.47
CA PRO A 463 -7.84 8.38 26.68
C PRO A 463 -6.56 8.84 25.95
N PRO A 464 -5.67 7.90 25.59
CA PRO A 464 -4.50 8.19 24.76
C PRO A 464 -4.90 8.75 23.38
N VAL A 465 -3.93 9.30 22.66
CA VAL A 465 -4.13 9.71 21.26
C VAL A 465 -4.39 8.46 20.41
N PRO A 466 -5.48 8.40 19.62
CA PRO A 466 -5.79 7.23 18.82
C PRO A 466 -4.84 7.08 17.63
N ASN A 467 -4.48 5.84 17.31
CA ASN A 467 -3.87 5.50 16.03
C ASN A 467 -4.97 5.49 14.94
N GLN A 468 -5.03 6.55 14.14
CA GLN A 468 -5.98 6.75 13.04
C GLN A 468 -5.22 7.31 11.82
N PRO A 469 -5.73 7.11 10.59
CA PRO A 469 -5.04 7.58 9.38
C PRO A 469 -4.83 9.11 9.41
N ASP A 470 -3.63 9.59 9.05
CA ASP A 470 -3.35 11.04 8.98
C ASP A 470 -3.94 11.65 7.70
N SER A 471 -5.27 11.75 7.70
CA SER A 471 -6.06 12.16 6.54
C SER A 471 -7.38 12.79 6.99
N ARG A 472 -7.78 13.87 6.30
CA ARG A 472 -9.16 14.39 6.39
C ARG A 472 -10.15 13.33 5.90
N GLY A 473 -11.18 13.04 6.70
CA GLY A 473 -12.22 12.05 6.39
C GLY A 473 -13.63 12.61 6.34
N VAL A 474 -14.20 13.05 7.48
CA VAL A 474 -15.61 13.48 7.56
C VAL A 474 -15.95 14.63 6.60
N THR A 475 -15.03 15.57 6.40
CA THR A 475 -15.19 16.68 5.45
C THR A 475 -15.14 16.23 3.99
N ARG A 476 -14.61 15.03 3.74
CA ARG A 476 -14.44 14.39 2.44
C ARG A 476 -15.31 13.13 2.29
N GLY A 477 -16.46 13.09 2.97
CA GLY A 477 -17.52 12.13 2.70
C GLY A 477 -17.22 10.67 3.08
N THR A 478 -16.30 10.46 4.03
CA THR A 478 -16.01 9.13 4.58
C THR A 478 -16.02 9.16 6.11
N TRP A 479 -16.47 8.04 6.69
CA TRP A 479 -16.34 7.75 8.12
C TRP A 479 -15.38 6.60 8.40
N ARG A 480 -14.86 5.92 7.37
CA ARG A 480 -14.02 4.72 7.49
C ARG A 480 -12.68 5.05 8.14
N GLY A 481 -12.25 4.24 9.09
CA GLY A 481 -11.01 4.40 9.86
C GLY A 481 -10.71 3.17 10.73
N ASN A 482 -9.92 3.35 11.79
CA ASN A 482 -9.42 2.24 12.61
C ASN A 482 -10.41 1.70 13.67
N ASN A 483 -11.69 2.08 13.66
CA ASN A 483 -12.77 1.50 14.47
C ASN A 483 -12.42 1.30 15.96
N ILE A 484 -12.21 2.41 16.67
CA ILE A 484 -11.67 2.43 18.03
C ILE A 484 -12.78 2.47 19.08
N LEU A 485 -12.69 1.57 20.05
CA LEU A 485 -13.50 1.55 21.26
C LEU A 485 -12.85 2.36 22.39
N TYR A 486 -13.65 3.15 23.09
CA TYR A 486 -13.31 3.74 24.39
C TYR A 486 -14.24 3.19 25.47
N THR A 487 -13.67 2.46 26.43
CA THR A 487 -14.36 1.88 27.59
C THR A 487 -14.11 2.76 28.81
N VAL A 488 -15.16 3.22 29.49
CA VAL A 488 -15.09 4.13 30.64
C VAL A 488 -15.81 3.50 31.84
N ASN A 489 -15.03 3.06 32.82
CA ASN A 489 -15.53 2.42 34.04
C ASN A 489 -16.02 3.50 35.03
N ILE A 490 -17.34 3.58 35.21
CA ILE A 490 -18.04 4.51 36.10
C ILE A 490 -18.11 3.89 37.51
N PRO A 491 -17.50 4.49 38.55
CA PRO A 491 -17.51 3.95 39.91
C PRO A 491 -18.92 3.90 40.52
N SER A 492 -19.16 2.90 41.37
CA SER A 492 -20.38 2.82 42.19
C SER A 492 -20.57 4.09 43.02
N GLY A 493 -21.80 4.59 43.13
CA GLY A 493 -22.12 5.86 43.79
C GLY A 493 -21.91 7.12 42.93
N THR A 494 -21.34 7.01 41.72
CA THR A 494 -21.33 8.10 40.73
C THR A 494 -22.72 8.33 40.12
N LEU A 495 -23.47 7.24 39.96
CA LEU A 495 -24.82 7.22 39.39
C LEU A 495 -25.87 7.35 40.50
N VAL A 496 -26.96 8.05 40.20
CA VAL A 496 -28.08 8.30 41.12
C VAL A 496 -29.37 7.66 40.61
N SER A 497 -30.33 7.43 41.50
CA SER A 497 -31.68 7.02 41.09
C SER A 497 -32.43 8.24 40.53
N GLY A 498 -33.18 8.08 39.44
CA GLY A 498 -33.71 9.19 38.66
C GLY A 498 -32.70 9.69 37.61
N THR A 499 -32.74 10.98 37.30
CA THR A 499 -32.01 11.55 36.15
C THR A 499 -30.50 11.69 36.40
N ASN A 500 -29.72 11.15 35.47
CA ASN A 500 -28.27 11.25 35.37
C ASN A 500 -27.89 12.03 34.10
N THR A 501 -26.69 12.59 34.08
CA THR A 501 -26.11 13.28 32.92
C THR A 501 -24.71 12.77 32.60
N ILE A 502 -24.49 12.38 31.36
CA ILE A 502 -23.16 12.17 30.76
C ILE A 502 -22.84 13.38 29.86
N VAL A 503 -21.60 13.85 29.85
CA VAL A 503 -21.10 14.85 28.89
C VAL A 503 -19.88 14.29 28.19
N ILE A 504 -19.93 14.24 26.85
CA ILE A 504 -18.84 13.77 25.99
C ILE A 504 -18.18 14.97 25.34
N ASN A 505 -16.95 15.28 25.76
CA ASN A 505 -16.09 16.31 25.18
C ASN A 505 -15.08 15.69 24.21
N VAL A 506 -14.69 16.42 23.16
CA VAL A 506 -13.56 16.00 22.29
C VAL A 506 -12.28 16.69 22.76
N ILE A 507 -11.34 15.90 23.29
CA ILE A 507 -10.00 16.39 23.60
C ILE A 507 -9.04 16.09 22.44
N SER A 508 -8.22 17.09 22.11
CA SER A 508 -7.12 16.98 21.13
C SER A 508 -6.00 17.91 21.55
N GLY A 509 -4.74 17.45 21.40
CA GLY A 509 -3.54 18.27 21.62
C GLY A 509 -3.22 19.21 20.45
N SER A 510 -3.89 19.02 19.31
CA SER A 510 -3.74 19.85 18.12
C SER A 510 -4.58 21.13 18.22
N GLY A 511 -4.09 22.20 17.60
CA GLY A 511 -4.72 23.53 17.60
C GLY A 511 -5.85 23.73 16.61
N GLY A 512 -6.16 22.74 15.77
CA GLY A 512 -7.28 22.77 14.82
C GLY A 512 -8.55 22.09 15.35
N ASP A 513 -9.58 22.09 14.50
CA ASP A 513 -10.92 21.55 14.75
C ASP A 513 -10.95 20.02 14.74
N GLY A 514 -10.29 19.41 15.74
CA GLY A 514 -10.30 17.96 15.95
C GLY A 514 -11.73 17.44 16.19
N PHE A 515 -12.04 16.29 15.60
CA PHE A 515 -13.37 15.69 15.66
C PHE A 515 -13.31 14.18 15.88
N LEU A 516 -14.46 13.62 16.26
CA LEU A 516 -14.75 12.21 16.35
C LEU A 516 -16.00 11.87 15.56
N LEU A 517 -15.97 10.79 14.79
CA LEU A 517 -17.16 10.10 14.32
C LEU A 517 -17.55 9.01 15.33
N LEU A 518 -18.84 8.92 15.66
CA LEU A 518 -19.36 8.04 16.70
C LEU A 518 -20.18 6.88 16.13
N TYR A 519 -20.00 5.71 16.74
CA TYR A 519 -20.92 4.56 16.75
C TYR A 519 -20.82 3.92 18.15
N ASN A 520 -21.51 2.83 18.50
CA ASN A 520 -21.46 2.33 19.90
C ASN A 520 -21.30 0.82 19.98
N ARG A 521 -20.40 0.35 20.86
CA ARG A 521 -20.26 -1.04 21.36
C ARG A 521 -20.83 -1.12 22.78
N ASP A 522 -20.94 -2.33 23.33
CA ASP A 522 -21.09 -2.61 24.76
C ASP A 522 -20.07 -3.67 25.26
N GLY A 523 -19.76 -3.69 26.57
CA GLY A 523 -18.66 -4.44 27.20
C GLY A 523 -19.02 -5.55 28.23
N GLU A 524 -17.98 -6.23 28.74
CA GLU A 524 -17.97 -7.31 29.77
C GLU A 524 -17.82 -6.78 31.22
N LEU A 525 -17.80 -7.53 32.34
CA LEU A 525 -18.23 -8.88 32.84
C LEU A 525 -18.00 -8.87 34.38
N ASP A 526 -18.75 -9.63 35.19
CA ASP A 526 -18.24 -10.12 36.50
C ASP A 526 -18.96 -11.44 36.94
N THR A 527 -18.54 -12.04 38.06
CA THR A 527 -18.50 -13.50 38.25
C THR A 527 -19.33 -14.08 39.41
N SER A 528 -19.76 -15.34 39.20
CA SER A 528 -20.12 -16.40 40.18
C SER A 528 -21.06 -16.11 41.37
N LEU A 529 -22.22 -16.79 41.39
CA LEU A 529 -22.64 -17.66 42.51
C LEU A 529 -23.77 -18.63 42.10
N GLU A 530 -24.06 -19.61 42.95
CA GLU A 530 -24.57 -20.94 42.57
C GLU A 530 -26.11 -21.12 42.45
N SER A 531 -26.47 -22.26 41.85
CA SER A 531 -27.50 -23.23 42.29
C SER A 531 -28.86 -23.34 41.55
N SER A 532 -29.01 -24.50 40.89
CA SER A 532 -30.26 -25.31 40.81
C SER A 532 -31.42 -24.80 39.92
N LYS A 533 -32.27 -25.64 39.30
CA LYS A 533 -32.47 -27.12 39.32
C LYS A 533 -33.35 -27.55 38.13
N ASP A 534 -33.31 -28.85 37.73
CA ASP A 534 -34.40 -29.71 37.19
C ASP A 534 -35.34 -29.18 36.04
N THR A 535 -35.88 -29.96 35.08
CA THR A 535 -35.91 -31.41 34.81
C THR A 535 -36.31 -31.73 33.34
N SER A 536 -36.09 -32.99 32.92
CA SER A 536 -36.89 -33.80 31.93
C SER A 536 -37.11 -33.37 30.47
N ALA A 537 -36.76 -34.27 29.54
CA ALA A 537 -37.38 -34.40 28.20
C ALA A 537 -38.66 -35.29 28.27
N PRO A 538 -39.51 -35.42 27.21
CA PRO A 538 -39.20 -36.38 26.12
C PRO A 538 -39.82 -36.15 24.70
N SER A 539 -39.26 -36.86 23.70
CA SER A 539 -39.88 -37.48 22.49
C SER A 539 -40.95 -36.79 21.60
N LEU A 540 -40.61 -36.64 20.30
CA LEU A 540 -41.23 -37.24 19.06
C LEU A 540 -42.76 -37.53 19.00
N PRO A 541 -43.45 -37.32 17.84
CA PRO A 541 -43.14 -38.07 16.59
C PRO A 541 -43.33 -37.28 15.25
N SER A 542 -43.51 -38.00 14.14
CA SER A 542 -43.35 -37.57 12.72
C SER A 542 -44.64 -37.65 11.86
N THR A 543 -44.65 -37.09 10.63
CA THR A 543 -45.09 -37.79 9.37
C THR A 543 -44.93 -37.00 8.04
N SER A 544 -44.83 -37.78 6.96
CA SER A 544 -44.71 -37.56 5.49
C SER A 544 -45.63 -36.55 4.74
N GLY A 545 -45.40 -36.19 3.46
CA GLY A 545 -44.29 -36.53 2.51
C GLY A 545 -44.70 -36.58 0.99
N ARG A 546 -43.79 -37.08 0.12
CA ARG A 546 -43.83 -37.29 -1.37
C ARG A 546 -43.60 -36.01 -2.25
N MET A 547 -42.73 -35.91 -3.27
CA MET A 547 -42.31 -36.70 -4.50
C MET A 547 -43.05 -36.25 -5.81
N PRO A 548 -42.50 -36.39 -7.06
CA PRO A 548 -41.21 -37.00 -7.50
C PRO A 548 -40.39 -36.34 -8.68
N CYS A 549 -39.09 -36.70 -8.75
CA CYS A 549 -38.17 -37.01 -9.90
C CYS A 549 -38.10 -36.24 -11.24
N SER A 550 -36.86 -36.00 -11.74
CA SER A 550 -36.25 -36.62 -12.97
C SER A 550 -34.77 -36.22 -13.24
N ASP A 551 -33.92 -37.15 -13.73
CA ASP A 551 -32.46 -37.01 -14.01
C ASP A 551 -32.06 -37.56 -15.41
N PRO A 552 -31.00 -37.01 -16.08
CA PRO A 552 -29.81 -37.80 -16.56
C PRO A 552 -28.49 -36.95 -16.73
N VAL A 553 -27.25 -37.40 -17.05
CA VAL A 553 -26.42 -38.65 -17.03
C VAL A 553 -24.92 -38.25 -17.24
N PRO A 554 -23.87 -38.99 -16.75
CA PRO A 554 -22.47 -38.50 -16.68
C PRO A 554 -21.40 -39.23 -17.56
N ILE A 555 -20.12 -38.79 -17.49
CA ILE A 555 -18.90 -39.40 -18.10
C ILE A 555 -17.71 -39.43 -17.07
N ILE A 556 -16.65 -40.22 -17.31
CA ILE A 556 -15.78 -40.93 -16.32
C ILE A 556 -14.28 -40.49 -16.31
N GLY A 557 -13.54 -40.78 -15.22
CA GLY A 557 -12.06 -40.61 -15.05
C GLY A 557 -11.32 -41.85 -14.48
N ASN A 558 -9.98 -41.76 -14.29
CA ASN A 558 -9.04 -42.91 -14.08
C ASN A 558 -8.28 -42.90 -12.69
N PRO A 559 -7.55 -43.99 -12.30
CA PRO A 559 -7.21 -44.31 -10.88
C PRO A 559 -5.80 -43.87 -10.35
N VAL A 560 -5.51 -44.23 -9.07
CA VAL A 560 -4.44 -43.70 -8.20
C VAL A 560 -3.50 -44.80 -7.62
N LEU A 561 -2.27 -44.44 -7.22
CA LEU A 561 -1.27 -45.28 -6.52
C LEU A 561 -0.88 -44.68 -5.13
N PRO A 562 -0.41 -45.49 -4.16
CA PRO A 562 -0.06 -45.04 -2.80
C PRO A 562 1.36 -44.44 -2.68
N GLY A 563 1.59 -43.61 -1.65
CA GLY A 563 2.87 -42.92 -1.42
C GLY A 563 3.28 -42.81 0.06
N VAL A 564 4.47 -42.22 0.28
CA VAL A 564 5.10 -41.97 1.59
C VAL A 564 5.53 -40.51 1.67
N VAL A 565 5.25 -39.83 2.78
CA VAL A 565 5.45 -38.37 2.94
C VAL A 565 6.11 -38.07 4.28
N TYR A 566 7.18 -37.25 4.28
CA TYR A 566 7.75 -36.66 5.50
C TYR A 566 7.09 -35.29 5.76
N GLU A 567 6.61 -35.08 6.98
CA GLU A 567 5.78 -33.97 7.41
C GLU A 567 6.42 -33.29 8.63
N LEU A 568 6.25 -31.97 8.74
CA LEU A 568 6.62 -31.18 9.91
C LEU A 568 5.37 -30.43 10.37
N SER A 569 4.68 -31.00 11.36
CA SER A 569 3.44 -30.46 11.91
C SER A 569 3.71 -29.75 13.23
N GLY A 570 3.31 -28.49 13.36
CA GLY A 570 3.56 -27.72 14.58
C GLY A 570 3.05 -26.28 14.47
N ASP A 571 2.97 -25.61 15.62
CA ASP A 571 2.91 -24.16 15.69
C ASP A 571 4.33 -23.57 15.83
N LEU A 572 4.45 -22.24 15.97
CA LEU A 572 5.73 -21.54 16.11
C LEU A 572 6.52 -21.90 17.39
N SER A 573 5.93 -22.65 18.34
CA SER A 573 6.53 -23.02 19.62
C SER A 573 6.82 -24.52 19.79
N ARG A 574 6.41 -25.37 18.83
CA ARG A 574 6.69 -26.81 18.85
C ARG A 574 6.55 -27.48 17.49
N ILE A 575 7.67 -27.85 16.90
CA ILE A 575 7.80 -28.61 15.66
C ILE A 575 7.75 -30.11 15.95
N GLU A 576 6.77 -30.83 15.38
CA GLU A 576 6.76 -32.30 15.39
C GLU A 576 7.01 -32.88 14.00
N SER A 577 8.15 -33.56 13.86
CA SER A 577 8.52 -34.29 12.65
C SER A 577 7.78 -35.64 12.59
N ARG A 578 7.21 -35.98 11.44
CA ARG A 578 6.37 -37.17 11.24
C ARG A 578 6.60 -37.79 9.85
N LEU A 579 6.32 -39.07 9.71
CA LEU A 579 6.33 -39.80 8.44
C LEU A 579 4.97 -40.47 8.22
N ARG A 580 4.29 -40.15 7.13
CA ARG A 580 3.02 -40.78 6.72
C ARG A 580 3.23 -41.83 5.62
N ILE A 581 2.47 -42.92 5.70
CA ILE A 581 2.49 -44.04 4.74
C ILE A 581 1.04 -44.41 4.43
N SER A 582 0.62 -44.36 3.16
CA SER A 582 -0.73 -44.77 2.73
C SER A 582 -0.75 -46.24 2.31
N VAL A 583 -1.77 -46.99 2.76
CA VAL A 583 -1.95 -48.42 2.46
C VAL A 583 -3.38 -48.69 2.01
N ALA A 584 -3.54 -49.42 0.89
CA ALA A 584 -4.84 -49.87 0.39
C ALA A 584 -5.17 -51.28 0.90
N THR A 585 -6.42 -51.51 1.30
CA THR A 585 -6.89 -52.82 1.79
C THR A 585 -8.05 -53.34 0.93
N SER A 586 -7.80 -54.40 0.16
CA SER A 586 -8.87 -55.18 -0.47
C SER A 586 -9.36 -56.28 0.48
N LYS A 587 -10.66 -56.58 0.45
CA LYS A 587 -11.17 -57.90 0.84
C LYS A 587 -11.30 -58.76 -0.43
N ASP A 588 -11.09 -60.05 -0.27
CA ASP A 588 -11.20 -61.09 -1.31
C ASP A 588 -10.45 -60.81 -2.62
N MET A 589 -9.13 -60.90 -2.55
CA MET A 589 -8.41 -61.69 -3.56
C MET A 589 -7.73 -62.86 -2.85
N SER A 590 -8.26 -64.05 -3.07
CA SER A 590 -7.68 -65.30 -2.58
C SER A 590 -6.36 -65.62 -3.32
N VAL A 591 -5.53 -66.46 -2.70
CA VAL A 591 -4.20 -66.79 -3.22
C VAL A 591 -4.28 -67.47 -4.58
N ILE A 592 -3.70 -66.83 -5.61
CA ILE A 592 -3.26 -67.50 -6.83
C ILE A 592 -1.74 -67.72 -6.72
N SER A 593 -1.29 -68.89 -7.14
CA SER A 593 -0.05 -69.53 -6.68
C SER A 593 1.19 -69.32 -7.57
N TYR A 594 2.33 -69.71 -7.01
CA TYR A 594 3.65 -69.82 -7.65
C TYR A 594 3.72 -70.80 -8.85
N PHE A 595 4.92 -70.85 -9.46
CA PHE A 595 5.43 -71.73 -10.53
C PHE A 595 5.05 -71.31 -11.98
N GLY A 596 5.99 -71.25 -12.95
CA GLY A 596 7.46 -71.34 -12.88
C GLY A 596 8.14 -71.76 -14.20
N VAL A 597 9.48 -71.91 -14.15
CA VAL A 597 10.35 -72.71 -15.07
C VAL A 597 10.79 -72.10 -16.44
N GLN A 598 12.12 -71.89 -16.58
CA GLN A 598 12.95 -71.81 -17.82
C GLN A 598 12.66 -70.69 -18.86
N GLY A 599 13.60 -70.22 -19.70
CA GLY A 599 15.06 -70.47 -19.82
C GLY A 599 15.53 -70.70 -21.28
N ARG A 600 16.76 -70.24 -21.64
CA ARG A 600 17.47 -70.34 -22.96
C ARG A 600 17.10 -69.29 -24.03
N ASP A 601 17.97 -68.89 -24.99
CA ASP A 601 19.45 -69.01 -25.16
C ASP A 601 19.98 -67.99 -26.22
N ALA A 602 21.27 -67.60 -26.12
CA ALA A 602 22.19 -67.05 -27.16
C ALA A 602 21.84 -65.66 -27.82
N GLU A 603 22.75 -64.86 -28.43
CA GLU A 603 24.22 -64.87 -28.73
C GLU A 603 24.86 -63.52 -28.23
N GLN A 604 26.11 -63.41 -27.74
CA GLN A 604 27.41 -63.24 -28.46
C GLN A 604 27.46 -62.01 -29.42
N GLN A 605 28.46 -61.11 -29.50
CA GLN A 605 29.89 -60.95 -29.07
C GLN A 605 30.12 -59.47 -28.59
N ASN A 606 31.04 -59.02 -27.72
CA ASN A 606 32.50 -59.18 -27.44
C ASN A 606 33.41 -58.10 -28.10
N GLU A 607 34.59 -57.86 -27.51
CA GLU A 607 35.70 -56.92 -27.87
C GLU A 607 35.57 -55.41 -27.48
N THR A 608 36.66 -54.65 -27.21
CA THR A 608 37.76 -54.81 -26.22
C THR A 608 38.51 -53.47 -25.97
N SER A 609 39.23 -53.39 -24.84
CA SER A 609 40.52 -52.67 -24.62
C SER A 609 40.71 -51.12 -24.72
N THR A 610 41.24 -50.55 -23.62
CA THR A 610 42.38 -49.56 -23.52
C THR A 610 42.23 -48.08 -23.98
N SER A 611 42.93 -47.08 -23.40
CA SER A 611 43.76 -47.01 -22.15
C SER A 611 44.12 -45.57 -21.67
N LEU A 612 44.40 -45.45 -20.36
CA LEU A 612 45.45 -44.66 -19.66
C LEU A 612 45.90 -43.26 -20.14
N ARG A 613 45.72 -42.25 -19.27
CA ARG A 613 46.76 -41.53 -18.44
C ARG A 613 46.06 -40.34 -17.73
N ASP A 614 46.18 -40.09 -16.43
CA ASP A 614 47.31 -40.07 -15.47
C ASP A 614 48.13 -38.76 -15.50
N GLY A 615 48.47 -38.23 -14.32
CA GLY A 615 49.16 -36.95 -14.13
C GLY A 615 48.75 -36.14 -12.87
N THR A 616 49.27 -36.51 -11.70
CA THR A 616 49.55 -35.53 -10.61
C THR A 616 50.96 -34.95 -10.79
N PRO A 617 51.31 -33.84 -10.12
CA PRO A 617 51.94 -33.98 -8.80
C PRO A 617 51.57 -32.91 -7.75
N GLU A 618 52.08 -33.14 -6.54
CA GLU A 618 52.06 -32.31 -5.31
C GLU A 618 53.14 -31.18 -5.35
N PRO A 619 53.36 -30.27 -4.34
CA PRO A 619 53.61 -30.63 -2.92
C PRO A 619 53.18 -29.60 -1.80
N GLU A 620 53.27 -30.08 -0.54
CA GLU A 620 53.95 -29.52 0.69
C GLU A 620 54.02 -27.96 0.92
N ASP A 621 53.97 -27.37 2.15
CA ASP A 621 54.00 -27.92 3.53
C ASP A 621 53.63 -26.90 4.69
N ILE A 622 53.63 -27.41 5.94
CA ILE A 622 54.09 -26.81 7.23
C ILE A 622 53.23 -25.81 8.09
N ASN A 623 52.87 -26.31 9.29
CA ASN A 623 52.73 -25.73 10.65
C ASN A 623 52.03 -24.39 10.99
N SER A 624 50.97 -24.48 11.83
CA SER A 624 50.99 -24.23 13.31
C SER A 624 49.58 -23.90 13.86
N GLY A 625 49.18 -24.14 15.12
CA GLY A 625 49.77 -24.95 16.20
C GLY A 625 48.93 -24.91 17.52
N MET A 626 48.82 -26.07 18.19
CA MET A 626 48.79 -26.26 19.66
C MET A 626 47.66 -25.66 20.57
N SER A 627 46.69 -26.52 20.95
CA SER A 627 46.16 -26.81 22.33
C SER A 627 45.58 -25.68 23.25
N THR A 628 44.72 -25.93 24.26
CA THR A 628 44.43 -27.14 25.07
C THR A 628 42.94 -27.33 25.45
N GLU A 629 42.57 -28.59 25.65
CA GLU A 629 41.67 -29.24 26.66
C GLU A 629 40.89 -28.38 27.68
N ILE A 630 39.67 -28.74 28.11
CA ILE A 630 39.27 -29.88 29.00
C ILE A 630 37.77 -30.21 28.75
N SER A 631 37.33 -31.45 28.44
CA SER A 631 37.02 -32.61 29.34
C SER A 631 35.93 -32.32 30.41
N GLN A 632 34.91 -33.13 30.73
CA GLN A 632 34.40 -34.49 30.40
C GLN A 632 32.83 -34.45 30.44
N TYR A 633 32.03 -35.38 29.91
CA TYR A 633 31.78 -36.77 30.38
C TYR A 633 31.12 -37.64 29.27
N THR A 634 31.05 -38.96 29.47
CA THR A 634 30.78 -39.95 28.40
C THR A 634 29.96 -41.19 28.82
N PHE A 635 29.36 -41.85 27.80
CA PHE A 635 28.88 -43.25 27.74
C PHE A 635 27.57 -43.64 28.49
N PRO A 636 26.91 -44.78 28.12
CA PRO A 636 27.01 -45.61 26.91
C PRO A 636 25.66 -45.86 26.18
N MET A 637 25.69 -46.59 25.06
CA MET A 637 24.52 -47.27 24.48
C MET A 637 24.25 -48.62 25.17
N ALA A 638 23.00 -49.10 25.13
CA ALA A 638 22.66 -50.51 25.33
C ALA A 638 21.42 -50.89 24.50
N GLU A 639 21.44 -52.08 23.90
CA GLU A 639 20.31 -52.68 23.17
C GLU A 639 19.46 -53.55 24.10
N ASN A 640 18.20 -53.87 23.72
CA ASN A 640 17.69 -55.25 23.64
C ASN A 640 16.16 -55.38 23.40
N LEU A 641 15.80 -55.82 22.18
CA LEU A 641 14.80 -56.89 21.90
C LEU A 641 13.29 -56.61 22.26
N PRO A 642 12.34 -57.55 22.02
CA PRO A 642 11.68 -57.61 20.71
C PRO A 642 10.14 -57.86 20.76
N TRP A 643 9.47 -57.91 19.60
CA TRP A 643 8.23 -58.69 19.46
C TRP A 643 8.08 -59.39 18.10
N LYS A 644 7.50 -60.59 18.12
CA LYS A 644 6.93 -61.33 16.98
C LYS A 644 5.45 -61.57 17.27
N LEU A 645 4.61 -61.68 16.24
CA LEU A 645 3.20 -62.06 16.39
C LEU A 645 2.92 -63.41 15.73
N GLY A 646 2.05 -64.21 16.34
CA GLY A 646 1.61 -65.52 15.84
C GLY A 646 0.20 -65.48 15.23
N THR A 647 -0.20 -66.58 14.61
CA THR A 647 -1.44 -66.72 13.82
C THR A 647 -2.40 -67.77 14.38
N ALA A 648 -3.71 -67.51 14.34
CA ALA A 648 -4.80 -68.42 13.96
C ALA A 648 -6.16 -68.01 14.58
N GLY A 649 -7.27 -68.40 13.93
CA GLY A 649 -8.63 -68.29 14.48
C GLY A 649 -9.64 -67.79 13.45
N LEU A 650 -10.55 -68.66 13.01
CA LEU A 650 -11.62 -68.36 12.06
C LEU A 650 -12.87 -69.14 12.45
N GLU A 651 -14.04 -68.51 12.46
CA GLU A 651 -15.33 -69.20 12.23
C GLU A 651 -16.45 -68.21 11.85
N ASN A 652 -17.54 -68.73 11.27
CA ASN A 652 -18.52 -67.97 10.50
C ASN A 652 -19.90 -67.93 11.17
N HIS A 653 -20.75 -66.95 10.83
CA HIS A 653 -22.20 -67.21 10.74
C HIS A 653 -23.00 -66.25 9.82
N THR A 654 -23.45 -66.79 8.68
CA THR A 654 -24.72 -66.57 7.93
C THR A 654 -25.25 -65.15 7.59
N LEU A 655 -25.58 -64.96 6.30
CA LEU A 655 -26.15 -63.76 5.67
C LEU A 655 -27.69 -63.82 5.44
N LYS A 656 -28.36 -62.65 5.47
CA LYS A 656 -29.45 -62.15 4.57
C LYS A 656 -29.95 -60.78 5.11
N GLY A 657 -30.29 -59.77 4.30
CA GLY A 657 -30.34 -59.63 2.84
C GLY A 657 -29.85 -58.25 2.35
N TYR A 658 -30.00 -57.96 1.06
CA TYR A 658 -29.18 -56.98 0.32
C TYR A 658 -29.81 -55.60 0.04
N SER A 659 -28.97 -54.57 0.02
CA SER A 659 -29.04 -53.41 -0.90
C SER A 659 -27.60 -52.87 -1.09
N THR A 660 -27.25 -52.38 -2.28
CA THR A 660 -25.84 -52.23 -2.70
C THR A 660 -25.41 -50.81 -3.06
N HIS A 661 -24.43 -50.28 -2.33
CA HIS A 661 -23.44 -49.30 -2.81
C HIS A 661 -22.13 -49.51 -2.03
N THR A 662 -20.98 -49.39 -2.69
CA THR A 662 -19.65 -49.59 -2.07
C THR A 662 -18.65 -48.54 -2.52
N GLN A 663 -18.00 -47.89 -1.55
CA GLN A 663 -16.77 -47.11 -1.73
C GLN A 663 -15.58 -47.97 -1.26
N SER A 664 -14.36 -47.63 -1.70
CA SER A 664 -13.11 -48.23 -1.19
C SER A 664 -12.41 -47.30 -0.21
N GLU A 665 -12.09 -47.81 0.99
CA GLU A 665 -11.32 -47.06 2.00
C GLU A 665 -9.80 -47.23 1.80
N LEU A 666 -9.06 -46.14 2.00
CA LEU A 666 -7.61 -46.12 2.17
C LEU A 666 -7.28 -45.89 3.65
N ARG A 667 -6.17 -46.44 4.14
CA ARG A 667 -5.68 -46.19 5.51
C ARG A 667 -4.32 -45.50 5.50
N GLU A 668 -4.14 -44.51 6.36
CA GLU A 668 -2.83 -43.92 6.65
C GLU A 668 -2.21 -44.52 7.92
N ILE A 669 -0.88 -44.61 7.94
CA ILE A 669 -0.05 -44.90 9.11
C ILE A 669 0.86 -43.69 9.32
N ILE A 670 0.98 -43.21 10.56
CA ILE A 670 1.80 -42.04 10.91
C ILE A 670 2.84 -42.44 11.98
N ILE A 671 4.11 -42.10 11.74
CA ILE A 671 5.25 -42.41 12.62
C ILE A 671 5.90 -41.09 13.08
N PRO A 672 5.96 -40.77 14.39
CA PRO A 672 6.64 -39.57 14.89
C PRO A 672 8.16 -39.73 14.95
N LEU A 673 8.89 -38.64 14.74
CA LEU A 673 10.35 -38.59 14.62
C LEU A 673 10.95 -37.58 15.61
N CYS A 674 10.99 -37.96 16.89
CA CYS A 674 11.27 -37.05 18.01
C CYS A 674 12.66 -36.38 17.98
N ALA A 675 13.66 -37.00 17.34
CA ALA A 675 15.01 -36.44 17.24
C ALA A 675 15.10 -35.28 16.23
N ASP A 676 14.43 -35.42 15.09
CA ASP A 676 14.30 -34.35 14.08
C ASP A 676 13.57 -33.15 14.68
N SER A 677 12.49 -33.39 15.45
CA SER A 677 11.76 -32.37 16.20
C SER A 677 12.70 -31.54 17.09
N GLN A 678 13.47 -32.19 17.98
CA GLN A 678 14.43 -31.52 18.86
C GLN A 678 15.52 -30.73 18.11
N PHE A 679 15.92 -31.18 16.92
CA PHE A 679 16.88 -30.47 16.09
C PHE A 679 16.30 -29.14 15.54
N PHE A 680 15.05 -29.11 15.10
CA PHE A 680 14.44 -27.89 14.59
C PHE A 680 14.06 -26.91 15.72
N GLU A 681 13.63 -27.41 16.89
CA GLU A 681 13.41 -26.59 18.10
C GLU A 681 14.65 -25.78 18.51
N LEU A 682 15.80 -26.44 18.57
CA LEU A 682 17.07 -25.80 18.89
C LEU A 682 17.47 -24.73 17.85
N LEU A 683 17.06 -24.91 16.59
CA LEU A 683 17.35 -23.99 15.51
C LEU A 683 16.41 -22.78 15.50
N LEU A 684 15.11 -22.95 15.78
CA LEU A 684 14.17 -21.83 16.01
C LEU A 684 14.63 -20.99 17.19
N THR A 685 14.87 -21.62 18.34
CA THR A 685 15.34 -20.95 19.56
C THR A 685 16.60 -20.11 19.30
N ALA A 686 17.50 -20.55 18.42
CA ALA A 686 18.69 -19.78 18.04
C ALA A 686 18.37 -18.57 17.14
N LEU A 687 17.36 -18.65 16.26
CA LEU A 687 16.93 -17.52 15.43
C LEU A 687 16.13 -16.48 16.22
N ASP A 688 15.27 -16.91 17.15
CA ASP A 688 14.46 -16.00 17.97
C ASP A 688 15.35 -15.14 18.88
N HIS A 689 16.39 -15.74 19.48
CA HIS A 689 17.41 -15.00 20.21
C HIS A 689 18.17 -13.99 19.32
N ILE A 690 18.38 -14.29 18.04
CA ILE A 690 18.98 -13.35 17.08
C ILE A 690 18.00 -12.22 16.75
N SER A 691 16.70 -12.49 16.59
CA SER A 691 15.69 -11.45 16.34
C SER A 691 15.59 -10.46 17.51
N ALA A 692 15.38 -10.96 18.73
CA ALA A 692 15.29 -10.13 19.92
C ALA A 692 16.59 -9.34 20.20
N HIS A 693 17.75 -9.87 19.79
CA HIS A 693 19.00 -9.12 19.85
C HIS A 693 19.03 -7.98 18.82
N LEU A 694 18.58 -8.22 17.58
CA LEU A 694 18.54 -7.22 16.51
C LEU A 694 17.57 -6.07 16.83
N GLU A 695 16.41 -6.35 17.44
CA GLU A 695 15.47 -5.33 17.94
C GLU A 695 16.13 -4.43 18.99
N SER A 696 16.73 -5.01 20.03
CA SER A 696 17.47 -4.26 21.06
C SER A 696 18.68 -3.49 20.50
N VAL A 697 19.16 -3.84 19.31
CA VAL A 697 20.27 -3.22 18.61
C VAL A 697 19.79 -2.09 17.70
N GLU A 698 18.58 -2.18 17.13
CA GLU A 698 17.89 -1.08 16.44
C GLU A 698 17.63 0.10 17.37
N ASP A 699 17.07 -0.14 18.56
CA ASP A 699 16.84 0.91 19.57
C ASP A 699 18.11 1.73 19.86
N LYS A 700 19.23 1.03 20.08
CA LYS A 700 20.53 1.65 20.39
C LYS A 700 21.08 2.45 19.20
N PHE A 701 20.88 1.98 17.98
CA PHE A 701 21.23 2.72 16.78
C PHE A 701 20.39 3.99 16.64
N MET A 702 19.07 3.90 16.84
CA MET A 702 18.16 5.04 16.72
C MET A 702 18.42 6.10 17.77
N GLU A 703 18.80 5.73 19.00
CA GLU A 703 19.18 6.69 20.03
C GLU A 703 20.55 7.35 19.78
N ALA A 704 21.52 6.59 19.27
CA ALA A 704 22.79 7.14 18.81
C ALA A 704 22.60 8.09 17.62
N LEU A 705 21.66 7.80 16.71
CA LEU A 705 21.34 8.62 15.55
C LEU A 705 20.65 9.95 15.96
N LYS A 706 19.71 9.93 16.91
CA LYS A 706 19.11 11.17 17.49
C LYS A 706 20.16 12.03 18.21
N THR A 707 21.06 11.38 18.95
CA THR A 707 22.17 12.06 19.64
C THR A 707 23.12 12.72 18.63
N LEU A 708 23.42 12.01 17.53
CA LEU A 708 24.24 12.51 16.43
C LEU A 708 23.57 13.67 15.69
N SER A 709 22.29 13.53 15.30
CA SER A 709 21.55 14.60 14.58
C SER A 709 21.50 15.88 15.41
N THR A 710 21.30 15.76 16.73
CA THR A 710 21.39 16.88 17.68
C THR A 710 22.79 17.50 17.68
N THR A 711 23.86 16.69 17.80
CA THR A 711 25.25 17.17 17.85
C THR A 711 25.72 17.83 16.54
N ILE A 712 25.29 17.31 15.40
CA ILE A 712 25.51 17.96 14.09
C ILE A 712 24.72 19.27 14.03
N GLY A 713 23.45 19.27 14.45
CA GLY A 713 22.61 20.47 14.51
C GLY A 713 23.18 21.57 15.41
N GLU A 714 23.84 21.21 16.51
CA GLU A 714 24.55 22.15 17.40
C GLU A 714 25.84 22.71 16.79
N SER A 715 26.62 21.89 16.08
CA SER A 715 27.91 22.28 15.49
C SER A 715 27.77 23.00 14.14
N ALA A 716 26.70 22.71 13.38
CA ALA A 716 26.32 23.35 12.13
C ALA A 716 25.49 24.66 12.32
N ARG A 717 25.37 25.17 13.54
CA ARG A 717 24.53 26.34 13.86
C ARG A 717 24.82 27.59 13.00
N PRO A 718 23.77 28.25 12.47
CA PRO A 718 23.90 29.41 11.60
C PRO A 718 24.41 30.66 12.33
N THR A 719 24.64 31.73 11.57
CA THR A 719 25.40 32.90 12.03
C THR A 719 24.76 33.61 13.23
N SER A 720 23.43 33.66 13.33
CA SER A 720 22.64 34.30 14.39
C SER A 720 22.94 33.74 15.78
N TYR A 721 22.92 32.42 15.91
CA TYR A 721 23.03 31.71 17.19
C TYR A 721 24.37 32.01 17.87
N SER A 722 25.45 32.05 17.09
CA SER A 722 26.83 32.29 17.57
C SER A 722 27.07 33.66 18.21
N LYS A 723 26.16 34.64 18.04
CA LYS A 723 26.37 36.04 18.42
C LYS A 723 25.65 36.48 19.69
N PHE A 724 24.70 35.68 20.21
CA PHE A 724 24.08 35.92 21.52
C PHE A 724 25.09 35.94 22.67
N ALA A 725 26.12 35.09 22.63
CA ALA A 725 27.16 35.00 23.66
C ALA A 725 28.12 36.22 23.73
N ARG A 726 28.00 37.22 22.85
CA ARG A 726 28.85 38.44 22.87
C ARG A 726 28.09 39.76 22.65
N GLY A 727 26.83 39.81 23.09
CA GLY A 727 26.12 41.08 23.29
C GLY A 727 25.82 41.92 22.04
N ARG A 728 25.76 41.31 20.84
CA ARG A 728 25.31 42.00 19.62
C ARG A 728 24.23 41.18 18.90
N SER A 729 22.98 41.62 19.04
CA SER A 729 21.80 40.93 18.53
C SER A 729 21.77 40.79 17.01
N PHE A 730 21.27 39.66 16.52
CA PHE A 730 20.91 39.44 15.12
C PHE A 730 19.61 40.19 14.82
N ARG A 731 19.71 41.36 14.16
CA ARG A 731 18.53 42.10 13.69
C ARG A 731 17.94 41.39 12.46
N ALA A 732 16.83 40.68 12.63
CA ALA A 732 16.02 40.22 11.50
C ALA A 732 15.62 41.41 10.60
N TRP A 733 15.56 41.18 9.29
CA TRP A 733 14.94 42.12 8.35
C TRP A 733 13.42 41.97 8.39
N SER A 734 12.68 43.08 8.24
CA SER A 734 11.21 43.10 8.31
C SER A 734 10.63 44.13 7.33
N PRO A 735 9.51 43.82 6.64
CA PRO A 735 8.85 44.77 5.73
C PRO A 735 8.38 46.06 6.44
N LEU A 736 8.22 46.03 7.76
CA LEU A 736 7.82 47.19 8.57
C LEU A 736 8.99 48.14 8.89
N LYS A 737 10.24 47.76 8.62
CA LYS A 737 11.45 48.47 9.10
C LYS A 737 12.61 48.52 8.11
N ASP A 738 12.54 47.77 7.01
CA ASP A 738 13.59 47.65 6.00
C ASP A 738 12.98 47.68 4.60
N HIS A 739 13.67 48.34 3.66
CA HIS A 739 13.25 48.37 2.25
C HIS A 739 14.12 47.43 1.42
N ALA A 740 13.51 46.51 0.66
CA ALA A 740 14.20 45.43 -0.06
C ALA A 740 15.30 45.93 -1.01
N GLY A 741 15.15 47.13 -1.60
CA GLY A 741 16.20 47.76 -2.41
C GLY A 741 17.49 48.04 -1.64
N ALA A 742 17.38 48.61 -0.42
CA ALA A 742 18.50 49.15 0.37
C ALA A 742 19.29 48.10 1.19
N ILE A 743 18.94 46.82 1.07
CA ILE A 743 19.57 45.75 1.86
C ILE A 743 20.91 45.32 1.28
N HIS A 744 21.96 45.38 2.12
CA HIS A 744 23.32 44.90 1.86
C HIS A 744 23.75 43.85 2.89
N VAL A 745 24.61 42.90 2.48
CA VAL A 745 25.21 41.89 3.38
C VAL A 745 26.51 42.45 3.98
N HIS A 746 26.56 42.64 5.30
CA HIS A 746 27.73 43.19 5.98
C HIS A 746 28.93 42.23 6.03
N HIS A 747 30.13 42.78 5.87
CA HIS A 747 31.36 42.04 5.52
C HIS A 747 32.09 41.34 6.70
N LYS A 748 31.42 41.04 7.82
CA LYS A 748 32.07 40.63 9.09
C LYS A 748 31.78 39.20 9.55
N SER A 749 32.80 38.35 9.38
CA SER A 749 33.06 37.03 9.98
C SER A 749 31.90 36.03 10.00
N LEU A 750 32.13 34.89 9.34
CA LEU A 750 31.47 33.63 9.63
C LEU A 750 31.63 33.26 11.11
N SER A 751 30.72 32.41 11.60
CA SER A 751 30.68 31.91 12.96
C SER A 751 31.77 30.86 13.25
N ASN A 752 31.95 30.57 14.54
CA ASN A 752 32.65 29.37 15.03
C ASN A 752 31.77 28.11 14.86
N SER A 753 31.24 27.89 13.65
CA SER A 753 30.45 26.72 13.26
C SER A 753 31.10 26.01 12.07
N ASP A 754 30.90 24.70 12.01
CA ASP A 754 31.40 23.82 10.96
C ASP A 754 30.35 23.50 9.89
N LEU A 755 29.28 24.31 9.79
CA LEU A 755 28.17 24.19 8.82
C LEU A 755 28.60 23.79 7.39
N TYR A 756 29.57 24.51 6.81
CA TYR A 756 30.05 24.23 5.45
C TYR A 756 30.86 22.92 5.35
N VAL A 757 31.52 22.49 6.43
CA VAL A 757 32.23 21.21 6.48
C VAL A 757 31.21 20.06 6.53
N TRP A 758 30.16 20.19 7.35
CA TRP A 758 29.06 19.23 7.37
C TRP A 758 28.31 19.14 6.04
N ARG A 759 28.09 20.28 5.35
CA ARG A 759 27.49 20.28 4.01
C ARG A 759 28.36 19.52 2.98
N GLU A 760 29.68 19.72 2.97
CA GLU A 760 30.59 18.97 2.08
C GLU A 760 30.60 17.47 2.41
N ILE A 761 30.55 17.09 3.70
CA ILE A 761 30.51 15.69 4.14
C ILE A 761 29.19 15.00 3.74
N PHE A 762 28.04 15.67 3.91
CA PHE A 762 26.75 15.11 3.49
C PHE A 762 26.61 15.05 1.97
N GLN A 763 27.15 16.03 1.23
CA GLN A 763 27.23 15.96 -0.22
C GLN A 763 28.06 14.74 -0.68
N LEU A 764 29.27 14.55 -0.14
CA LEU A 764 30.10 13.38 -0.46
C LEU A 764 29.44 12.04 -0.06
N TYR A 765 28.63 12.03 1.01
CA TYR A 765 27.89 10.83 1.42
C TYR A 765 26.82 10.45 0.38
N MET A 766 26.06 11.43 -0.10
CA MET A 766 25.08 11.26 -1.17
C MET A 766 25.74 10.85 -2.50
N GLU A 767 26.87 11.48 -2.86
CA GLU A 767 27.64 11.17 -4.07
C GLU A 767 28.30 9.78 -4.03
N ALA A 768 28.66 9.27 -2.84
CA ALA A 768 29.24 7.94 -2.69
C ALA A 768 28.25 6.78 -2.93
N GLU A 769 26.94 7.05 -2.79
CA GLU A 769 25.85 6.09 -2.98
C GLU A 769 26.12 4.73 -2.30
N ILE A 770 26.45 4.75 -1.00
CA ILE A 770 27.16 3.65 -0.33
C ILE A 770 26.38 2.33 -0.35
N PHE A 771 25.09 2.35 0.00
CA PHE A 771 24.28 1.12 0.17
C PHE A 771 23.22 0.86 -0.91
N GLN A 772 22.85 1.91 -1.66
CA GLN A 772 21.79 1.97 -2.67
C GLN A 772 22.27 2.82 -3.85
N CYS A 773 21.59 2.77 -5.00
CA CYS A 773 21.92 3.54 -6.20
C CYS A 773 20.80 4.54 -6.48
N ILE A 774 21.11 5.84 -6.64
CA ILE A 774 20.10 6.88 -6.88
C ILE A 774 19.83 7.04 -8.39
N ARG A 775 20.76 6.57 -9.23
CA ARG A 775 20.73 6.75 -10.70
C ARG A 775 20.55 5.45 -11.50
N GLY A 776 20.18 4.35 -10.84
CA GLY A 776 19.93 3.04 -11.46
C GLY A 776 18.43 2.77 -11.70
N HIS A 777 18.11 1.95 -12.70
CA HIS A 777 16.74 1.51 -12.99
C HIS A 777 16.29 0.33 -12.09
N ASP A 778 17.24 -0.32 -11.41
CA ASP A 778 17.03 -1.56 -10.66
C ASP A 778 17.31 -1.34 -9.16
N ASP A 779 16.37 -1.71 -8.28
CA ASP A 779 16.54 -1.71 -6.81
C ASP A 779 17.42 -2.90 -6.33
N GLU A 780 18.51 -3.17 -7.05
CA GLU A 780 19.54 -4.12 -6.63
C GLU A 780 20.33 -3.52 -5.46
N ASN A 781 19.74 -3.73 -4.29
CA ASN A 781 20.26 -3.54 -2.94
C ASN A 781 21.74 -4.00 -2.86
N ARG A 782 22.70 -3.08 -3.04
CA ARG A 782 24.13 -3.36 -3.37
C ARG A 782 24.75 -4.51 -2.56
N SER A 783 25.62 -5.31 -3.16
CA SER A 783 26.29 -6.40 -2.43
C SER A 783 27.03 -5.89 -1.18
N ALA A 784 27.24 -6.76 -0.19
CA ALA A 784 27.96 -6.39 1.02
C ALA A 784 29.40 -5.92 0.71
N ASP A 785 30.05 -6.55 -0.27
CA ASP A 785 31.42 -6.23 -0.70
C ASP A 785 31.49 -4.89 -1.45
N GLU A 786 30.50 -4.56 -2.28
CA GLU A 786 30.42 -3.26 -2.96
C GLU A 786 30.04 -2.14 -1.98
N SER A 787 29.13 -2.42 -1.03
CA SER A 787 28.81 -1.51 0.08
C SER A 787 30.07 -1.22 0.91
N GLU A 788 30.89 -2.23 1.18
CA GLU A 788 32.16 -2.09 1.89
C GLU A 788 33.17 -1.25 1.11
N ARG A 789 33.40 -1.54 -0.18
CA ARG A 789 34.31 -0.75 -1.03
C ARG A 789 33.91 0.73 -1.07
N ARG A 790 32.62 1.02 -1.23
CA ARG A 790 32.11 2.40 -1.23
C ARG A 790 32.25 3.08 0.11
N LEU A 791 31.98 2.37 1.20
CA LEU A 791 32.19 2.89 2.56
C LEU A 791 33.68 3.16 2.83
N GLN A 792 34.58 2.28 2.39
CA GLN A 792 36.03 2.48 2.50
C GLN A 792 36.53 3.66 1.64
N LEU A 793 35.99 3.85 0.43
CA LEU A 793 36.30 5.02 -0.41
C LEU A 793 35.82 6.32 0.23
N PHE A 794 34.58 6.35 0.73
CA PHE A 794 34.03 7.49 1.48
C PHE A 794 34.86 7.80 2.73
N GLN A 795 35.15 6.78 3.56
CA GLN A 795 36.01 6.91 4.73
C GLN A 795 37.41 7.43 4.37
N GLY A 796 38.01 6.93 3.29
CA GLY A 796 39.32 7.37 2.81
C GLY A 796 39.33 8.85 2.44
N GLN A 797 38.36 9.29 1.64
CA GLN A 797 38.20 10.71 1.26
C GLN A 797 37.96 11.59 2.48
N VAL A 798 37.06 11.20 3.37
CA VAL A 798 36.70 11.94 4.59
C VAL A 798 37.88 12.03 5.56
N THR A 799 38.60 10.93 5.76
CA THR A 799 39.78 10.85 6.64
C THR A 799 40.90 11.74 6.12
N GLN A 800 41.19 11.70 4.81
CA GLN A 800 42.21 12.54 4.18
C GLN A 800 41.87 14.03 4.21
N ARG A 801 40.59 14.40 4.04
CA ARG A 801 40.16 15.81 4.01
C ARG A 801 40.01 16.44 5.41
N TRP A 802 39.63 15.67 6.43
CA TRP A 802 39.23 16.24 7.74
C TRP A 802 39.82 15.61 9.01
N LEU A 803 40.43 14.42 8.95
CA LEU A 803 40.96 13.74 10.15
C LEU A 803 42.50 13.67 10.20
N THR A 804 43.19 13.46 9.08
CA THR A 804 44.67 13.37 9.05
C THR A 804 45.37 14.66 8.67
N ALA A 805 44.73 15.52 7.87
CA ALA A 805 45.21 16.88 7.63
C ALA A 805 45.02 17.73 8.90
N LYS A 806 46.04 18.51 9.29
CA LYS A 806 45.94 19.43 10.44
C LYS A 806 45.01 20.62 10.16
N GLY A 807 43.71 20.38 10.32
CA GLY A 807 42.67 21.37 10.49
C GLY A 807 41.63 21.42 9.38
N LYS A 808 40.34 21.37 9.78
CA LYS A 808 39.26 22.17 9.16
C LYS A 808 37.99 22.24 10.01
N PHE A 809 37.71 21.26 10.87
CA PHE A 809 36.77 21.44 11.98
C PHE A 809 37.29 22.49 12.96
N LYS A 810 36.41 23.39 13.40
CA LYS A 810 36.66 24.40 14.44
C LYS A 810 36.23 23.90 15.82
N LEU A 811 35.30 22.95 15.87
CA LEU A 811 34.75 22.38 17.10
C LEU A 811 35.17 20.91 17.22
N GLU A 812 35.73 20.54 18.38
CA GLU A 812 36.12 19.15 18.67
C GLU A 812 34.91 18.19 18.65
N GLN A 813 33.73 18.71 19.03
CA GLN A 813 32.45 17.99 18.95
C GLN A 813 32.12 17.54 17.52
N SER A 814 32.47 18.34 16.49
CA SER A 814 32.26 17.98 15.09
C SER A 814 33.12 16.78 14.67
N CYS A 815 34.35 16.69 15.16
CA CYS A 815 35.25 15.56 14.88
C CYS A 815 34.70 14.25 15.48
N ARG A 816 34.30 14.29 16.76
CA ARG A 816 33.69 13.14 17.45
C ARG A 816 32.37 12.72 16.79
N ALA A 817 31.53 13.68 16.38
CA ALA A 817 30.31 13.40 15.64
C ALA A 817 30.58 12.78 14.26
N LEU A 818 31.66 13.16 13.56
CA LEU A 818 32.06 12.52 12.30
C LEU A 818 32.50 11.07 12.52
N GLU A 819 33.27 10.81 13.59
CA GLU A 819 33.65 9.45 14.00
C GLU A 819 32.40 8.60 14.28
N THR A 820 31.42 9.13 15.03
CA THR A 820 30.12 8.47 15.26
C THR A 820 29.34 8.24 13.96
N PHE A 821 29.29 9.21 13.04
CA PHE A 821 28.63 9.05 11.74
C PHE A 821 29.25 7.91 10.93
N ILE A 822 30.58 7.84 10.89
CA ILE A 822 31.31 6.74 10.23
C ILE A 822 31.01 5.40 10.93
N GLN A 823 30.99 5.36 12.26
CA GLN A 823 30.67 4.17 13.04
C GLN A 823 29.24 3.65 12.78
N LEU A 824 28.24 4.53 12.69
CA LEU A 824 26.86 4.14 12.36
C LEU A 824 26.76 3.51 10.95
N ASN A 825 27.50 4.03 9.98
CA ASN A 825 27.55 3.44 8.64
C ASN A 825 28.32 2.11 8.59
N VAL A 826 29.44 1.98 9.32
CA VAL A 826 30.13 0.69 9.52
C VAL A 826 29.23 -0.32 10.20
N PHE A 827 28.43 0.12 11.16
CA PHE A 827 27.47 -0.71 11.86
C PHE A 827 26.36 -1.25 10.93
N ILE A 828 25.78 -0.43 10.06
CA ILE A 828 24.83 -0.88 9.01
C ILE A 828 25.47 -1.96 8.12
N LEU A 829 26.71 -1.75 7.68
CA LEU A 829 27.46 -2.73 6.89
C LEU A 829 27.67 -4.05 7.67
N ASN A 830 27.98 -3.97 8.96
CA ASN A 830 28.19 -5.15 9.81
C ASN A 830 26.90 -5.94 10.02
N ILE A 831 25.74 -5.29 10.21
CA ILE A 831 24.44 -5.98 10.26
C ILE A 831 24.14 -6.66 8.92
N ARG A 832 24.37 -5.97 7.79
CA ARG A 832 24.22 -6.54 6.44
C ARG A 832 25.09 -7.79 6.23
N LYS A 833 26.35 -7.76 6.70
CA LYS A 833 27.27 -8.91 6.68
C LYS A 833 26.83 -10.04 7.62
N PHE A 834 26.37 -9.72 8.82
CA PHE A 834 25.87 -10.68 9.81
C PHE A 834 24.64 -11.46 9.31
N GLN A 835 23.67 -10.76 8.69
CA GLN A 835 22.51 -11.39 8.06
C GLN A 835 22.92 -12.37 6.96
N PHE A 836 23.81 -11.96 6.05
CA PHE A 836 24.30 -12.83 4.98
C PHE A 836 25.03 -14.07 5.53
N ALA A 837 25.87 -13.89 6.57
CA ALA A 837 26.54 -14.99 7.24
C ALA A 837 25.57 -15.97 7.93
N ASN A 838 24.54 -15.46 8.61
CA ASN A 838 23.51 -16.27 9.26
C ASN A 838 22.67 -17.06 8.24
N ALA A 839 22.28 -16.43 7.13
CA ALA A 839 21.55 -17.11 6.06
C ALA A 839 22.35 -18.25 5.46
N GLU A 840 23.64 -18.03 5.18
CA GLU A 840 24.55 -19.04 4.68
C GLU A 840 24.83 -20.15 5.72
N ALA A 841 24.87 -19.81 7.01
CA ALA A 841 25.01 -20.78 8.10
C ALA A 841 23.78 -21.69 8.23
N VAL A 842 22.56 -21.14 8.30
CA VAL A 842 21.31 -21.91 8.35
C VAL A 842 21.16 -22.81 7.12
N ARG A 843 21.44 -22.28 5.93
CA ARG A 843 21.44 -23.06 4.68
C ARG A 843 22.44 -24.23 4.71
N LYS A 844 23.64 -24.03 5.28
CA LYS A 844 24.63 -25.10 5.51
C LYS A 844 24.17 -26.13 6.54
N ILE A 845 23.54 -25.69 7.64
CA ILE A 845 22.99 -26.55 8.70
C ILE A 845 21.89 -27.47 8.14
N LEU A 846 20.89 -26.91 7.45
CA LEU A 846 19.80 -27.67 6.83
C LEU A 846 20.32 -28.65 5.76
N LYS A 847 21.30 -28.23 4.94
CA LYS A 847 21.98 -29.10 3.96
C LYS A 847 22.74 -30.26 4.62
N LYS A 848 23.31 -30.05 5.81
CA LYS A 848 24.00 -31.09 6.60
C LYS A 848 23.02 -32.06 7.26
N HIS A 849 21.88 -31.57 7.75
CA HIS A 849 20.78 -32.38 8.27
C HIS A 849 20.24 -33.34 7.20
N LYS A 850 19.78 -32.81 6.05
CA LYS A 850 19.23 -33.62 4.93
C LYS A 850 20.19 -34.72 4.44
N ARG A 851 21.50 -34.49 4.52
CA ARG A 851 22.54 -35.48 4.16
C ARG A 851 22.75 -36.57 5.21
N ARG A 852 22.33 -36.39 6.46
CA ARG A 852 22.50 -37.36 7.55
C ARG A 852 21.25 -38.20 7.81
N THR A 853 20.06 -37.63 7.69
CA THR A 853 18.80 -38.34 7.91
C THR A 853 18.29 -39.08 6.67
N ALA A 854 18.79 -38.74 5.46
CA ALA A 854 18.28 -39.17 4.15
C ALA A 854 16.81 -38.78 3.84
N LEU A 855 16.06 -38.34 4.85
CA LEU A 855 14.72 -37.77 4.75
C LEU A 855 14.79 -36.50 3.89
N SER A 856 14.13 -36.55 2.74
CA SER A 856 14.19 -35.46 1.78
C SER A 856 13.28 -34.32 2.18
N LEU A 857 13.85 -33.39 2.96
CA LEU A 857 13.29 -32.05 3.16
C LEU A 857 12.90 -31.46 1.80
N PRO A 858 11.71 -30.85 1.64
CA PRO A 858 11.28 -30.27 0.37
C PRO A 858 12.33 -29.30 -0.22
N PRO A 859 12.45 -29.20 -1.55
CA PRO A 859 13.41 -28.28 -2.16
C PRO A 859 13.06 -26.83 -1.82
N VAL A 860 14.06 -26.04 -1.41
CA VAL A 860 13.94 -24.62 -1.04
C VAL A 860 13.83 -23.71 -2.29
N ALA A 861 13.31 -24.26 -3.38
CA ALA A 861 12.99 -23.57 -4.63
C ALA A 861 11.80 -24.29 -5.29
N THR A 862 10.96 -23.52 -6.00
CA THR A 862 9.78 -23.99 -6.75
C THR A 862 8.72 -24.76 -5.96
N LEU A 863 8.17 -24.14 -4.91
CA LEU A 863 6.81 -24.41 -4.41
C LEU A 863 6.10 -23.07 -4.10
N PRO A 864 4.79 -22.93 -4.36
CA PRO A 864 4.02 -21.77 -3.92
C PRO A 864 3.76 -21.80 -2.41
N PRO A 865 3.66 -20.65 -1.73
CA PRO A 865 3.31 -20.61 -0.32
C PRO A 865 1.83 -20.99 -0.15
N SER A 866 1.57 -22.15 0.46
CA SER A 866 0.23 -22.60 0.84
C SER A 866 0.23 -23.14 2.27
N GLU A 867 -0.85 -22.85 2.98
CA GLU A 867 -1.35 -23.46 4.23
C GLU A 867 -0.30 -23.85 5.29
N CYS A 868 -0.10 -22.98 6.29
CA CYS A 868 0.90 -23.13 7.35
C CYS A 868 2.29 -23.48 6.79
N SER A 869 3.01 -22.44 6.34
CA SER A 869 4.41 -22.52 5.89
C SER A 869 5.20 -23.50 6.78
N PRO A 870 5.62 -24.68 6.27
CA PRO A 870 6.18 -25.73 7.10
C PRO A 870 7.37 -25.15 7.88
N PRO A 871 7.68 -25.62 9.10
CA PRO A 871 8.64 -24.94 9.98
C PRO A 871 10.02 -24.62 9.37
N GLN A 872 10.43 -25.31 8.31
CA GLN A 872 11.61 -24.95 7.49
C GLN A 872 11.45 -23.65 6.68
N LEU A 873 10.26 -23.37 6.14
CA LEU A 873 9.91 -22.08 5.56
C LEU A 873 9.75 -21.00 6.64
N ALA A 874 9.34 -21.33 7.87
CA ALA A 874 9.40 -20.38 8.99
C ALA A 874 10.87 -20.00 9.31
N LEU A 875 11.73 -21.00 9.54
CA LEU A 875 13.18 -20.85 9.72
C LEU A 875 13.87 -20.06 8.59
N VAL A 876 13.52 -20.34 7.33
CA VAL A 876 14.08 -19.61 6.17
C VAL A 876 13.48 -18.20 6.03
N SER A 877 12.22 -17.99 6.40
CA SER A 877 11.60 -16.65 6.38
C SER A 877 12.18 -15.77 7.47
N GLN A 878 12.28 -16.23 8.72
CA GLN A 878 12.94 -15.51 9.82
C GLN A 878 14.35 -15.02 9.40
N VAL A 879 15.12 -15.88 8.72
CA VAL A 879 16.45 -15.55 8.17
C VAL A 879 16.43 -14.42 7.12
N HIS A 880 15.39 -14.31 6.29
CA HIS A 880 15.27 -13.29 5.24
C HIS A 880 14.47 -12.05 5.65
N SER A 881 13.67 -12.12 6.72
CA SER A 881 12.78 -11.05 7.19
C SER A 881 13.49 -9.86 7.84
N PHE A 882 14.81 -9.92 8.07
CA PHE A 882 15.55 -8.84 8.72
C PHE A 882 15.79 -7.64 7.80
N SER A 883 14.73 -6.88 7.52
CA SER A 883 14.72 -5.60 6.79
C SER A 883 15.59 -4.51 7.41
N LEU A 884 16.05 -4.69 8.65
CA LEU A 884 16.76 -3.72 9.48
C LEU A 884 17.77 -2.83 8.73
N PRO A 885 18.75 -3.30 7.92
CA PRO A 885 19.63 -2.39 7.17
C PRO A 885 18.90 -1.39 6.28
N ARG A 886 17.80 -1.76 5.60
CA ARG A 886 17.00 -0.78 4.82
C ARG A 886 16.38 0.28 5.74
N ILE A 887 15.83 -0.14 6.89
CA ILE A 887 15.26 0.77 7.91
C ILE A 887 16.33 1.74 8.43
N LEU A 888 17.52 1.25 8.77
CA LEU A 888 18.60 2.08 9.30
C LEU A 888 19.19 3.06 8.27
N ILE A 889 19.25 2.66 6.99
CA ILE A 889 19.64 3.56 5.88
C ILE A 889 18.59 4.66 5.70
N GLN A 890 17.30 4.31 5.72
CA GLN A 890 16.21 5.27 5.64
C GLN A 890 16.23 6.23 6.83
N ALA A 891 16.44 5.73 8.04
CA ALA A 891 16.56 6.55 9.25
C ALA A 891 17.71 7.57 9.17
N ILE A 892 18.91 7.20 8.69
CA ILE A 892 19.99 8.18 8.44
C ILE A 892 19.53 9.25 7.45
N THR A 893 18.87 8.84 6.36
CA THR A 893 18.43 9.73 5.28
C THR A 893 17.42 10.76 5.78
N GLU A 894 16.40 10.32 6.55
CA GLU A 894 15.31 11.16 7.04
C GLU A 894 15.69 12.00 8.28
N ILE A 895 16.49 11.46 9.20
CA ILE A 895 16.79 12.11 10.49
C ILE A 895 18.05 12.97 10.41
N LEU A 896 19.05 12.61 9.60
CA LEU A 896 20.36 13.26 9.62
C LEU A 896 20.54 14.32 8.54
N LEU A 897 20.12 14.05 7.30
CA LEU A 897 20.38 14.96 6.17
C LEU A 897 19.64 16.30 6.31
N PRO A 898 18.35 16.37 6.73
CA PRO A 898 17.63 17.63 6.88
C PRO A 898 18.18 18.58 7.96
N VAL A 899 19.09 18.10 8.83
CA VAL A 899 19.76 18.91 9.86
C VAL A 899 20.63 20.02 9.24
N VAL A 900 21.15 19.80 8.03
CA VAL A 900 22.00 20.75 7.31
C VAL A 900 21.38 21.04 5.93
N PRO A 901 20.62 22.14 5.78
CA PRO A 901 19.90 22.46 4.55
C PRO A 901 20.81 22.50 3.30
N HIS A 902 20.37 21.89 2.20
CA HIS A 902 21.14 21.82 0.95
C HIS A 902 21.00 23.11 0.13
N LEU A 903 21.83 23.27 -0.91
CA LEU A 903 21.84 24.49 -1.74
C LEU A 903 20.76 24.51 -2.83
N ASP A 904 20.40 23.34 -3.36
CA ASP A 904 19.49 23.22 -4.50
C ASP A 904 18.05 23.59 -4.11
N ASP A 905 17.62 23.21 -2.90
CA ASP A 905 16.31 23.49 -2.30
C ASP A 905 15.93 24.98 -2.32
N TYR A 906 16.93 25.87 -2.36
CA TYR A 906 16.79 27.34 -2.29
C TYR A 906 17.32 28.06 -3.53
N SER A 907 17.56 27.33 -4.62
CA SER A 907 18.11 27.86 -5.87
C SER A 907 17.04 28.40 -6.82
N CYS A 908 17.31 29.56 -7.42
CA CYS A 908 16.43 30.21 -8.40
C CYS A 908 16.56 29.55 -9.78
N LEU A 909 15.48 28.93 -10.24
CA LEU A 909 15.41 28.19 -11.51
C LEU A 909 15.56 29.05 -12.80
N ILE A 910 15.77 30.37 -12.68
CA ILE A 910 16.16 31.26 -13.81
C ILE A 910 17.69 31.40 -13.94
N CYS A 911 18.44 31.30 -12.83
CA CYS A 911 19.88 31.58 -12.79
C CYS A 911 20.72 30.52 -12.08
N THR A 912 20.11 29.38 -11.73
CA THR A 912 20.73 28.20 -11.07
C THR A 912 21.67 28.57 -9.92
N SER A 913 21.28 29.62 -9.18
CA SER A 913 22.01 30.22 -8.07
C SER A 913 21.02 30.47 -6.94
N ILE A 914 21.49 30.50 -5.68
CA ILE A 914 20.63 30.82 -4.53
C ILE A 914 19.71 32.03 -4.79
N ALA A 915 18.43 31.90 -4.45
CA ALA A 915 17.39 32.89 -4.76
C ALA A 915 17.46 34.16 -3.88
N PHE A 916 18.59 34.87 -3.91
CA PHE A 916 18.83 36.08 -3.13
C PHE A 916 17.82 37.19 -3.46
N LYS A 917 17.38 37.92 -2.42
CA LYS A 917 16.13 38.71 -2.42
C LYS A 917 14.98 37.85 -3.00
N PRO A 918 14.60 36.76 -2.30
CA PRO A 918 13.65 35.78 -2.79
C PRO A 918 12.28 36.44 -3.01
N ILE A 919 11.73 36.26 -4.20
CA ILE A 919 10.35 36.58 -4.53
C ILE A 919 9.58 35.27 -4.64
N ARG A 920 8.49 35.18 -3.90
CA ARG A 920 7.51 34.09 -4.04
C ARG A 920 6.31 34.65 -4.81
N LEU A 921 6.14 34.18 -6.05
CA LEU A 921 4.99 34.54 -6.87
C LEU A 921 3.71 33.95 -6.27
N ASP A 922 2.56 34.54 -6.62
CA ASP A 922 1.23 34.09 -6.13
C ASP A 922 0.94 32.62 -6.48
N CYS A 923 1.59 32.10 -7.53
CA CYS A 923 1.58 30.70 -7.93
C CYS A 923 2.54 29.80 -7.11
N GLY A 924 3.03 30.26 -5.96
CA GLY A 924 3.93 29.56 -5.03
C GLY A 924 5.41 29.52 -5.40
N HIS A 925 5.78 29.87 -6.65
CA HIS A 925 7.12 29.63 -7.18
C HIS A 925 8.16 30.69 -6.79
N LEU A 926 9.40 30.22 -6.55
CA LEU A 926 10.51 30.98 -5.97
C LEU A 926 11.51 31.47 -7.04
N PHE A 927 11.79 32.78 -7.06
CA PHE A 927 12.78 33.39 -7.94
C PHE A 927 13.62 34.46 -7.24
N CYS A 928 14.76 34.84 -7.82
CA CYS A 928 15.52 36.02 -7.36
C CYS A 928 14.85 37.30 -7.87
N LEU A 929 14.74 38.36 -7.04
CA LEU A 929 14.12 39.63 -7.44
C LEU A 929 14.66 40.18 -8.77
N ARG A 930 15.98 40.13 -8.95
CA ARG A 930 16.64 40.62 -10.18
C ARG A 930 16.30 39.78 -11.41
N CYS A 931 16.11 38.48 -11.23
CA CYS A 931 15.68 37.53 -12.26
C CYS A 931 14.26 37.89 -12.75
N LEU A 932 13.38 38.23 -11.81
CA LEU A 932 12.00 38.59 -12.07
C LEU A 932 11.85 39.97 -12.72
N VAL A 933 12.57 40.99 -12.22
CA VAL A 933 12.60 42.34 -12.82
C VAL A 933 13.11 42.30 -14.27
N LYS A 934 14.06 41.42 -14.60
CA LYS A 934 14.48 41.18 -15.98
C LYS A 934 13.39 40.55 -16.86
N MET A 935 12.47 39.75 -16.30
CA MET A 935 11.30 39.24 -17.04
C MET A 935 10.24 40.33 -17.24
N GLN A 936 9.97 41.14 -16.20
CA GLN A 936 9.07 42.30 -16.26
C GLN A 936 9.54 43.32 -17.31
N LYS A 937 10.83 43.73 -17.30
CA LYS A 937 11.44 44.59 -18.34
C LYS A 937 11.33 44.01 -19.77
N ARG A 938 11.17 42.69 -19.91
CA ARG A 938 11.02 41.97 -21.19
C ARG A 938 9.56 41.66 -21.56
N GLY A 939 8.58 42.18 -20.80
CA GLY A 939 7.15 41.92 -21.03
C GLY A 939 6.71 40.46 -20.82
N LYS A 940 7.54 39.61 -20.17
CA LYS A 940 7.22 38.20 -19.95
C LYS A 940 6.42 38.03 -18.67
N GLY A 941 5.09 37.93 -18.79
CA GLY A 941 4.16 37.83 -17.67
C GLY A 941 3.98 36.45 -17.06
N ASP A 942 4.41 35.39 -17.73
CA ASP A 942 4.16 34.02 -17.29
C ASP A 942 5.31 33.47 -16.42
N CYS A 943 4.95 32.79 -15.34
CA CYS A 943 5.90 32.07 -14.49
C CYS A 943 6.65 30.99 -15.31
N PRO A 944 8.00 30.95 -15.29
CA PRO A 944 8.79 29.97 -16.05
C PRO A 944 8.46 28.49 -15.80
N ILE A 945 7.81 28.17 -14.67
CA ILE A 945 7.59 26.78 -14.23
C ILE A 945 6.14 26.36 -14.50
N CYS A 946 5.16 27.08 -13.95
CA CYS A 946 3.74 26.73 -14.08
C CYS A 946 2.95 27.55 -15.13
N ARG A 947 3.60 28.51 -15.81
CA ARG A 947 2.99 29.40 -16.83
C ARG A 947 1.80 30.25 -16.34
N SER A 948 1.65 30.42 -15.03
CA SER A 948 0.67 31.35 -14.44
C SER A 948 1.08 32.81 -14.73
N PRO A 949 0.16 33.71 -15.11
CA PRO A 949 0.45 35.08 -15.56
C PRO A 949 0.73 36.06 -14.40
N CYS A 950 1.51 35.64 -13.41
CA CYS A 950 1.77 36.35 -12.15
C CYS A 950 3.05 37.20 -12.13
N VAL A 951 3.87 37.20 -13.18
CA VAL A 951 5.16 37.93 -13.18
C VAL A 951 4.98 39.44 -13.30
N LEU A 952 3.96 39.94 -14.03
CA LEU A 952 3.73 41.39 -14.17
C LEU A 952 3.05 42.04 -12.95
N VAL A 953 2.33 41.26 -12.12
CA VAL A 953 1.66 41.76 -10.91
C VAL A 953 2.54 41.73 -9.66
N ALA A 954 3.60 40.92 -9.67
CA ALA A 954 4.48 40.74 -8.51
C ALA A 954 5.31 41.99 -8.19
N ASP A 955 5.25 42.44 -6.93
CA ASP A 955 5.87 43.67 -6.46
C ASP A 955 6.78 43.45 -5.23
N GLN A 956 6.99 44.49 -4.42
CA GLN A 956 7.83 44.42 -3.21
C GLN A 956 7.17 43.66 -2.05
N SER A 957 5.86 43.42 -2.09
CA SER A 957 5.14 42.62 -1.10
C SER A 957 5.40 41.12 -1.27
N ASN A 958 5.65 40.64 -2.49
CA ASN A 958 6.01 39.26 -2.81
C ASN A 958 7.43 38.84 -2.33
N VAL A 959 8.18 39.74 -1.66
CA VAL A 959 9.47 39.42 -1.05
C VAL A 959 9.28 38.47 0.12
N ASP A 960 9.89 37.30 0.06
CA ASP A 960 9.87 36.33 1.15
C ASP A 960 10.88 36.72 2.24
N TRP A 961 10.45 37.60 3.15
CA TRP A 961 11.28 38.09 4.25
C TRP A 961 11.74 36.99 5.21
N ALA A 962 10.97 35.90 5.36
CA ALA A 962 11.36 34.78 6.21
C ALA A 962 12.53 34.02 5.56
N LEU A 963 12.37 33.63 4.30
CA LEU A 963 13.41 32.95 3.53
C LEU A 963 14.64 33.84 3.31
N MET A 964 14.47 35.16 3.14
CA MET A 964 15.58 36.10 3.04
C MET A 964 16.43 36.19 4.32
N ASN A 965 15.79 36.13 5.49
CA ASN A 965 16.49 36.04 6.77
C ASN A 965 17.18 34.68 6.96
N PHE A 966 16.55 33.58 6.52
CA PHE A 966 17.11 32.22 6.55
C PHE A 966 18.34 32.07 5.64
N MET A 967 18.24 32.49 4.37
CA MET A 967 19.35 32.49 3.40
C MET A 967 20.56 33.28 3.91
N ARG A 968 20.33 34.45 4.54
CA ARG A 968 21.39 35.25 5.17
C ARG A 968 22.16 34.48 6.25
N ASP A 969 21.50 33.56 6.93
CA ASP A 969 22.00 32.94 8.16
C ASP A 969 22.67 31.57 7.92
N TRP A 970 22.07 30.77 7.02
CA TRP A 970 22.51 29.41 6.61
C TRP A 970 23.30 29.35 5.29
N PHE A 971 23.27 30.42 4.48
CA PHE A 971 23.99 30.52 3.20
C PHE A 971 24.72 31.89 3.02
N PRO A 972 25.47 32.38 4.04
CA PRO A 972 26.06 33.72 4.03
C PRO A 972 27.13 33.96 2.97
N LEU A 973 27.81 32.92 2.45
CA LEU A 973 28.81 33.07 1.39
C LEU A 973 28.13 33.23 0.02
N GLU A 974 27.18 32.34 -0.26
CA GLU A 974 26.46 32.22 -1.52
C GLU A 974 25.55 33.43 -1.73
N ALA A 975 24.85 33.87 -0.68
CA ALA A 975 24.07 35.11 -0.70
C ALA A 975 24.93 36.37 -0.93
N ARG A 976 26.17 36.39 -0.42
CA ARG A 976 27.13 37.48 -0.63
C ARG A 976 27.70 37.48 -2.06
N GLU A 977 27.98 36.31 -2.62
CA GLU A 977 28.47 36.18 -3.99
C GLU A 977 27.38 36.49 -5.01
N LYS A 978 26.14 36.04 -4.78
CA LYS A 978 24.97 36.45 -5.57
C LYS A 978 24.74 37.96 -5.50
N LEU A 979 24.82 38.59 -4.32
CA LEU A 979 24.76 40.06 -4.18
C LEU A 979 25.86 40.78 -4.98
N LYS A 980 27.09 40.25 -5.02
CA LYS A 980 28.19 40.83 -5.84
C LYS A 980 27.92 40.67 -7.34
N ALA A 981 27.44 39.51 -7.78
CA ALA A 981 27.08 39.27 -9.17
C ALA A 981 25.94 40.20 -9.62
N ASP A 982 24.87 40.28 -8.83
CA ASP A 982 23.71 41.14 -9.08
C ASP A 982 24.11 42.63 -9.13
N ALA A 983 25.03 43.08 -8.27
CA ALA A 983 25.55 44.44 -8.27
C ALA A 983 26.45 44.75 -9.48
N LYS A 984 27.33 43.82 -9.89
CA LYS A 984 28.13 43.97 -11.12
C LYS A 984 27.21 44.06 -12.33
N GLU A 985 26.26 43.15 -12.46
CA GLU A 985 25.33 43.10 -13.58
C GLU A 985 24.42 44.34 -13.63
N ALA A 986 24.00 44.88 -12.48
CA ALA A 986 23.27 46.15 -12.41
C ALA A 986 24.12 47.36 -12.84
N SER A 987 25.44 47.34 -12.58
CA SER A 987 26.33 48.40 -13.05
C SER A 987 26.56 48.37 -14.56
N VAL A 988 26.56 47.18 -15.18
CA VAL A 988 26.62 47.02 -16.64
C VAL A 988 25.34 47.53 -17.29
N GLU A 989 24.16 47.09 -16.83
CA GLU A 989 22.86 47.57 -17.34
C GLU A 989 22.74 49.10 -17.26
N LYS A 990 23.22 49.73 -16.17
CA LYS A 990 23.16 51.19 -16.04
C LYS A 990 24.14 51.92 -16.98
N VAL A 991 25.26 51.29 -17.33
CA VAL A 991 26.25 51.83 -18.28
C VAL A 991 25.73 51.70 -19.72
N GLU A 992 25.08 50.58 -20.05
CA GLU A 992 24.33 50.39 -21.30
C GLU A 992 23.14 51.37 -21.43
N GLU A 993 22.34 51.57 -20.37
CA GLU A 993 21.22 52.54 -20.32
C GLU A 993 21.69 54.01 -20.47
N LEU A 994 22.97 54.29 -20.24
CA LEU A 994 23.61 55.60 -20.49
C LEU A 994 24.24 55.71 -21.90
N GLY A 995 24.06 54.71 -22.78
CA GLY A 995 24.59 54.69 -24.14
C GLY A 995 26.09 54.40 -24.24
N LEU A 996 26.71 53.92 -23.17
CA LEU A 996 28.13 53.58 -23.11
C LEU A 996 28.30 52.06 -23.16
N TYR A 997 28.58 51.49 -24.33
CA TYR A 997 28.83 50.05 -24.45
C TYR A 997 30.28 49.73 -24.09
N PRO A 998 30.56 48.92 -23.06
CA PRO A 998 31.90 48.77 -22.47
C PRO A 998 32.94 48.12 -23.40
N ASP A 999 32.50 47.43 -24.46
CA ASP A 999 33.37 46.80 -25.47
C ASP A 999 33.77 47.76 -26.61
N THR A 1000 33.37 49.04 -26.56
CA THR A 1000 33.70 50.05 -27.58
C THR A 1000 34.96 50.83 -27.18
N PRO A 1001 36.03 50.85 -28.00
CA PRO A 1001 37.21 51.66 -27.70
C PRO A 1001 36.88 53.15 -27.79
N CYS A 1002 37.25 53.91 -26.76
CA CYS A 1002 36.93 55.34 -26.65
C CYS A 1002 37.85 56.18 -27.56
N LEU A 1003 37.31 56.69 -28.67
CA LEU A 1003 37.99 57.65 -29.54
C LEU A 1003 37.77 59.07 -29.03
N ILE A 1004 38.84 59.67 -28.47
CA ILE A 1004 38.92 61.10 -28.17
C ILE A 1004 39.43 61.80 -29.44
N MET A 1005 38.75 62.87 -29.87
CA MET A 1005 39.20 63.81 -30.90
C MET A 1005 39.85 65.04 -30.27
#